data_AF-A0A8J2B0M0-F1
#
_entry.id   AF-A0A8J2B0M0-F1
#
_cell.length_a   1.000
_cell.length_b   1.000
_cell.length_c   1.000
_cell.angle_alpha   90.00
_cell.angle_beta   90.00
_cell.angle_gamma   90.00
#
_symmetry.space_group_name_H-M   'P 1'
#
loop_
_entity.id
_entity.type
_entity.pdbx_description
1 polymer ?
#
loop_
_entity_poly.entity_id
_entity_poly.type
_entity_poly.pdbx_seq_one_letter_code
_entity_poly.pdbx_strand_id
1 'polypeptide(L)'
;MGCGASTAQGATASGPGAVPAAAASAPAPKAAAAPAAAAKMTASGRDPAVFLASVFKQLDTNNSNEIDKKELRRALAALGLNKEKAQEFMDKLDPEGGASVSEAKWKGNMFPELQHAIEAKLNNKNRIEGFRPLVNAEKVFAQIDQDHSGDLDMEEMKKIFGDMGMTADETEQIFSKMNVDESGKITKEQFKAGLDKKLLQHFSKHLSDEGLVKDPNYPPYGLALNVQTLPDWIKLGCGDKEYYCEEKGATFPGDKCPDQLPDLSNHGNLCALALRDHPEIYEKYKNVTTPGGVSLAKCIKTGIDNPGHPHILTCGLVAGDEDCFTTFKDLFDIVIGKRNGDYPADAVHTTNMNIDELSTTKIDPTGNYCLTTRCRTGRSVRGLPLPPACTFEERRETERVCVKGLMKMEGELKGQYFPLNGSKSMDDQGIFGMSAEKEEHLRNAGNLFQEPDSTLLLSSGCGRHWPDARGIFHNDAENFFVWVNEEDQLRIVSMEKGDNIHAIFTRFANATKAVQECLKSEGYDFMHSDHLGYILTCPSNLGTGLRAGTMVKLPLFSARPDFKDILKKMKLQARGTAGVDSASTGGTWDISNADRLGMSEVQLCNLFIEGVAQVIKWEQALEAGEDIEAEVAEAKPLGI
;
A
#
# COMPACT_ATOMS: atom_id res chain seq x y z
N MET A 1 -30.65 -82.93 6.12
CA MET A 1 -31.77 -83.18 5.18
C MET A 1 -31.44 -82.33 3.96
N GLY A 2 -31.07 -82.82 2.77
CA GLY A 2 -31.69 -83.90 1.98
C GLY A 2 -32.90 -83.30 1.24
N CYS A 3 -33.03 -83.29 -0.09
CA CYS A 3 -32.27 -83.89 -1.22
C CYS A 3 -32.26 -82.88 -2.42
N GLY A 4 -31.36 -82.99 -3.41
CA GLY A 4 -31.50 -83.82 -4.63
C GLY A 4 -32.02 -82.96 -5.81
N ALA A 5 -31.36 -82.70 -6.96
CA ALA A 5 -30.49 -83.46 -7.88
C ALA A 5 -31.20 -83.82 -9.21
N SER A 6 -30.86 -83.13 -10.31
CA SER A 6 -30.71 -83.63 -11.71
C SER A 6 -30.29 -82.43 -12.60
N THR A 7 -29.22 -82.38 -13.41
CA THR A 7 -28.74 -83.22 -14.54
C THR A 7 -29.69 -83.22 -15.76
N ALA A 8 -29.27 -82.97 -17.01
CA ALA A 8 -27.98 -82.58 -17.59
C ALA A 8 -28.15 -82.19 -19.09
N GLN A 9 -27.03 -82.01 -19.83
CA GLN A 9 -26.87 -81.86 -21.30
C GLN A 9 -27.05 -80.43 -21.88
N GLY A 10 -26.18 -79.87 -22.73
CA GLY A 10 -24.79 -80.24 -23.07
C GLY A 10 -24.43 -80.24 -24.57
N ALA A 11 -23.91 -79.11 -25.10
CA ALA A 11 -23.15 -78.99 -26.36
C ALA A 11 -22.47 -77.59 -26.39
N THR A 12 -21.14 -77.46 -26.22
CA THR A 12 -20.11 -77.27 -27.29
C THR A 12 -20.43 -76.17 -28.31
N ALA A 13 -19.58 -75.17 -28.63
CA ALA A 13 -18.29 -74.68 -28.10
C ALA A 13 -18.06 -73.26 -28.71
N SER A 14 -16.94 -72.53 -28.70
CA SER A 14 -15.55 -72.66 -28.18
C SER A 14 -14.86 -71.28 -28.23
N GLY A 15 -13.95 -70.96 -27.30
CA GLY A 15 -12.98 -69.84 -27.46
C GLY A 15 -13.03 -68.78 -26.34
N PRO A 16 -11.88 -68.31 -25.79
CA PRO A 16 -11.86 -67.60 -24.51
C PRO A 16 -11.78 -66.07 -24.65
N GLY A 17 -12.68 -65.37 -23.97
CA GLY A 17 -12.54 -63.95 -23.64
C GLY A 17 -12.95 -63.76 -22.18
N ALA A 18 -11.99 -63.45 -21.31
CA ALA A 18 -12.26 -63.27 -19.88
C ALA A 18 -13.20 -62.07 -19.66
N VAL A 19 -14.27 -62.30 -18.90
CA VAL A 19 -15.39 -61.38 -18.66
C VAL A 19 -14.96 -60.23 -17.72
N PRO A 20 -15.53 -59.01 -17.83
CA PRO A 20 -14.95 -57.81 -17.20
C PRO A 20 -15.20 -57.75 -15.69
N ALA A 21 -14.24 -57.18 -14.96
CA ALA A 21 -14.43 -56.78 -13.57
C ALA A 21 -15.26 -55.48 -13.48
N ALA A 22 -16.08 -55.38 -12.44
CA ALA A 22 -17.01 -54.28 -12.25
C ALA A 22 -16.32 -52.95 -11.88
N ALA A 23 -17.06 -51.86 -12.12
CA ALA A 23 -16.63 -50.48 -11.96
C ALA A 23 -15.90 -50.16 -10.63
N ALA A 24 -14.68 -49.65 -10.75
CA ALA A 24 -14.04 -48.82 -9.73
C ALA A 24 -14.00 -47.37 -10.23
N SER A 25 -14.37 -46.43 -9.38
CA SER A 25 -14.38 -44.99 -9.68
C SER A 25 -12.97 -44.49 -9.99
N ALA A 26 -12.79 -43.86 -11.16
CA ALA A 26 -11.52 -43.25 -11.55
C ALA A 26 -11.13 -42.09 -10.62
N PRO A 27 -9.83 -41.89 -10.32
CA PRO A 27 -9.38 -40.75 -9.54
C PRO A 27 -9.55 -39.45 -10.33
N ALA A 28 -9.83 -38.35 -9.63
CA ALA A 28 -9.94 -37.02 -10.21
C ALA A 28 -8.65 -36.65 -10.99
N PRO A 29 -8.75 -35.93 -12.11
CA PRO A 29 -7.57 -35.51 -12.87
C PRO A 29 -6.70 -34.61 -11.99
N LYS A 30 -5.43 -34.98 -11.84
CA LYS A 30 -4.43 -34.08 -11.26
C LYS A 30 -4.45 -32.78 -12.06
N ALA A 31 -4.79 -31.68 -11.41
CA ALA A 31 -4.62 -30.36 -12.00
C ALA A 31 -3.15 -30.22 -12.41
N ALA A 32 -2.90 -30.13 -13.72
CA ALA A 32 -1.57 -29.83 -14.20
C ALA A 32 -1.24 -28.41 -13.72
N ALA A 33 -0.20 -28.29 -12.89
CA ALA A 33 0.34 -26.99 -12.54
C ALA A 33 0.72 -26.28 -13.84
N ALA A 34 0.05 -25.17 -14.14
CA ALA A 34 0.47 -24.30 -15.23
C ALA A 34 1.91 -23.85 -14.93
N PRO A 35 2.87 -24.03 -15.85
CA PRO A 35 4.20 -23.52 -15.62
C PRO A 35 4.10 -21.99 -15.53
N ALA A 36 4.50 -21.43 -14.39
CA ALA A 36 4.74 -20.00 -14.29
C ALA A 36 5.77 -19.64 -15.36
N ALA A 37 5.34 -18.88 -16.37
CA ALA A 37 6.21 -18.45 -17.44
C ALA A 37 7.22 -17.47 -16.86
N ALA A 38 8.44 -17.94 -16.61
CA ALA A 38 9.53 -17.07 -16.20
C ALA A 38 9.74 -15.99 -17.28
N ALA A 39 9.36 -14.75 -16.96
CA ALA A 39 9.52 -13.62 -17.85
C ALA A 39 11.01 -13.48 -18.20
N LYS A 40 11.35 -13.59 -19.49
CA LYS A 40 12.72 -13.35 -19.94
C LYS A 40 12.97 -11.85 -19.89
N MET A 41 13.78 -11.42 -18.93
CA MET A 41 14.26 -10.04 -18.85
C MET A 41 14.96 -9.65 -20.16
N THR A 42 14.82 -8.39 -20.55
CA THR A 42 15.55 -7.81 -21.68
C THR A 42 17.05 -7.75 -21.40
N ALA A 43 17.87 -7.48 -22.43
CA ALA A 43 19.29 -7.13 -22.25
C ALA A 43 19.50 -5.85 -21.41
N SER A 44 18.44 -5.05 -21.22
CA SER A 44 18.39 -3.86 -20.36
C SER A 44 17.88 -4.14 -18.94
N GLY A 45 17.62 -5.41 -18.56
CA GLY A 45 17.20 -5.79 -17.21
C GLY A 45 15.76 -5.42 -16.86
N ARG A 46 14.89 -5.17 -17.85
CA ARG A 46 13.48 -4.84 -17.67
C ARG A 46 12.59 -6.04 -18.03
N ASP A 47 11.42 -6.16 -17.41
CA ASP A 47 10.37 -7.08 -17.86
C ASP A 47 9.64 -6.50 -19.09
N PRO A 48 9.66 -7.17 -20.26
CA PRO A 48 8.95 -6.72 -21.45
C PRO A 48 7.46 -6.47 -21.23
N ALA A 49 6.77 -7.31 -20.46
CA ALA A 49 5.33 -7.21 -20.26
C ALA A 49 4.95 -5.95 -19.47
N VAL A 50 5.78 -5.57 -18.48
CA VAL A 50 5.56 -4.42 -17.59
C VAL A 50 5.83 -3.11 -18.33
N PHE A 51 6.99 -2.95 -18.96
CA PHE A 51 7.29 -1.66 -19.61
C PHE A 51 6.43 -1.43 -20.87
N LEU A 52 6.09 -2.48 -21.63
CA LEU A 52 5.20 -2.32 -22.79
C LEU A 52 3.77 -1.92 -22.38
N ALA A 53 3.27 -2.38 -21.23
CA ALA A 53 2.01 -1.91 -20.64
C ALA A 53 2.07 -0.42 -20.26
N SER A 54 3.16 -0.01 -19.59
CA SER A 54 3.38 1.38 -19.18
C SER A 54 3.46 2.32 -20.39
N VAL A 55 4.20 1.93 -21.43
CA VAL A 55 4.31 2.70 -22.67
C VAL A 55 2.99 2.72 -23.44
N PHE A 56 2.23 1.61 -23.47
CA PHE A 56 0.91 1.61 -24.11
C PHE A 56 -0.01 2.70 -23.53
N LYS A 57 -0.16 2.72 -22.20
CA LYS A 57 -0.93 3.73 -21.46
C LYS A 57 -0.42 5.16 -21.64
N GLN A 58 0.86 5.34 -21.97
CA GLN A 58 1.44 6.65 -22.27
C GLN A 58 1.12 7.13 -23.69
N LEU A 59 0.95 6.22 -24.64
CA LEU A 59 0.66 6.54 -26.04
C LEU A 59 -0.84 6.70 -26.32
N ASP A 60 -1.70 5.95 -25.64
CA ASP A 60 -3.15 6.16 -25.57
C ASP A 60 -3.44 7.47 -24.80
N THR A 61 -3.45 8.58 -25.52
CA THR A 61 -3.61 9.92 -24.94
C THR A 61 -5.06 10.35 -24.79
N ASN A 62 -6.00 9.57 -25.34
CA ASN A 62 -7.43 9.80 -25.24
C ASN A 62 -8.13 8.81 -24.27
N ASN A 63 -7.40 7.87 -23.66
CA ASN A 63 -7.90 6.80 -22.80
C ASN A 63 -8.91 5.86 -23.50
N SER A 64 -8.78 5.65 -24.81
CA SER A 64 -9.67 4.74 -25.56
C SER A 64 -9.38 3.26 -25.31
N ASN A 65 -8.25 2.94 -24.65
CA ASN A 65 -7.64 1.61 -24.54
C ASN A 65 -7.14 1.04 -25.87
N GLU A 66 -6.98 1.90 -26.88
CA GLU A 66 -6.40 1.60 -28.18
C GLU A 66 -5.48 2.74 -28.64
N ILE A 67 -4.39 2.43 -29.35
CA ILE A 67 -3.50 3.44 -29.94
C ILE A 67 -3.96 3.71 -31.37
N ASP A 68 -4.34 4.96 -31.68
CA ASP A 68 -4.68 5.36 -33.05
C ASP A 68 -3.43 5.72 -33.89
N LYS A 69 -3.62 5.87 -35.21
CA LYS A 69 -2.55 6.25 -36.16
C LYS A 69 -1.90 7.60 -35.85
N LYS A 70 -2.63 8.57 -35.28
CA LYS A 70 -2.14 9.91 -34.92
C LYS A 70 -1.31 9.87 -33.64
N GLU A 71 -1.67 9.01 -32.70
CA GLU A 71 -0.93 8.72 -31.48
C GLU A 71 0.35 7.97 -31.77
N LEU A 72 0.29 6.89 -32.56
CA LEU A 72 1.49 6.18 -33.02
C LEU A 72 2.41 7.12 -33.83
N ARG A 73 1.86 7.97 -34.70
CA ARG A 73 2.64 8.99 -35.44
C ARG A 73 3.36 9.98 -34.52
N ARG A 74 2.79 10.33 -33.36
CA ARG A 74 3.45 11.14 -32.34
C ARG A 74 4.51 10.35 -31.57
N ALA A 75 4.21 9.10 -31.21
CA ALA A 75 5.14 8.18 -30.57
C ALA A 75 6.43 8.05 -31.40
N LEU A 76 6.30 7.71 -32.69
CA LEU A 76 7.44 7.58 -33.61
C LEU A 76 8.30 8.86 -33.65
N ALA A 77 7.68 10.04 -33.67
CA ALA A 77 8.42 11.30 -33.68
C ALA A 77 9.26 11.52 -32.40
N ALA A 78 8.74 11.15 -31.21
CA ALA A 78 9.49 11.23 -29.95
C ALA A 78 10.58 10.15 -29.83
N LEU A 79 10.33 8.96 -30.38
CA LEU A 79 11.27 7.85 -30.46
C LEU A 79 12.41 8.08 -31.48
N GLY A 80 12.42 9.21 -32.19
CA GLY A 80 13.39 9.51 -33.26
C GLY A 80 13.17 8.70 -34.54
N LEU A 81 12.02 8.02 -34.66
CA LEU A 81 11.62 7.22 -35.82
C LEU A 81 10.88 8.07 -36.85
N ASN A 82 10.85 7.56 -38.09
CA ASN A 82 10.16 8.23 -39.18
C ASN A 82 8.63 8.13 -39.00
N LYS A 83 8.02 9.22 -38.54
CA LYS A 83 6.57 9.35 -38.30
C LYS A 83 5.70 9.12 -39.55
N GLU A 84 6.24 9.23 -40.77
CA GLU A 84 5.53 8.87 -42.00
C GLU A 84 5.28 7.35 -42.10
N LYS A 85 6.08 6.52 -41.41
CA LYS A 85 5.88 5.06 -41.30
C LYS A 85 4.75 4.65 -40.34
N ALA A 86 3.98 5.58 -39.76
CA ALA A 86 2.94 5.24 -38.79
C ALA A 86 1.98 4.15 -39.30
N GLN A 87 1.58 4.15 -40.57
CA GLN A 87 0.75 3.07 -41.13
C GLN A 87 1.49 1.73 -41.18
N GLU A 88 2.73 1.68 -41.70
CA GLU A 88 3.57 0.47 -41.73
C GLU A 88 3.72 -0.15 -40.32
N PHE A 89 3.73 0.67 -39.28
CA PHE A 89 3.84 0.23 -37.89
C PHE A 89 2.48 -0.23 -37.33
N MET A 90 1.36 0.44 -37.68
CA MET A 90 0.01 -0.08 -37.39
C MET A 90 -0.18 -1.47 -38.01
N ASP A 91 0.16 -1.63 -39.29
CA ASP A 91 -0.04 -2.87 -40.05
C ASP A 91 0.80 -4.05 -39.49
N LYS A 92 1.95 -3.76 -38.84
CA LYS A 92 2.76 -4.76 -38.12
C LYS A 92 2.18 -5.11 -36.74
N LEU A 93 1.64 -4.12 -36.03
CA LEU A 93 1.05 -4.29 -34.69
C LEU A 93 -0.36 -4.90 -34.75
N ASP A 94 -1.10 -4.69 -35.85
CA ASP A 94 -2.38 -5.31 -36.13
C ASP A 94 -2.46 -5.87 -37.58
N PRO A 95 -1.89 -7.06 -37.83
CA PRO A 95 -1.90 -7.69 -39.15
C PRO A 95 -3.29 -8.09 -39.66
N GLU A 96 -4.30 -8.14 -38.78
CA GLU A 96 -5.69 -8.44 -39.16
C GLU A 96 -6.40 -7.22 -39.77
N GLY A 97 -5.84 -6.02 -39.57
CA GLY A 97 -6.36 -4.76 -40.06
C GLY A 97 -7.31 -4.09 -39.06
N GLY A 98 -6.88 -2.96 -38.52
CA GLY A 98 -7.65 -2.12 -37.60
C GLY A 98 -7.35 -0.63 -37.80
N ALA A 99 -8.25 0.24 -37.32
CA ALA A 99 -7.99 1.69 -37.28
C ALA A 99 -7.07 2.09 -36.11
N SER A 100 -6.89 1.18 -35.16
CA SER A 100 -6.36 1.36 -33.82
C SER A 100 -5.74 0.03 -33.33
N VAL A 101 -4.84 0.07 -32.34
CA VAL A 101 -4.15 -1.11 -31.78
C VAL A 101 -4.46 -1.24 -30.29
N SER A 102 -5.07 -2.35 -29.85
CA SER A 102 -5.33 -2.61 -28.43
C SER A 102 -4.08 -3.06 -27.65
N GLU A 103 -4.09 -2.97 -26.31
CA GLU A 103 -2.94 -3.35 -25.47
C GLU A 103 -2.47 -4.80 -25.69
N ALA A 104 -3.42 -5.72 -25.93
CA ALA A 104 -3.11 -7.11 -26.22
C ALA A 104 -2.35 -7.27 -27.55
N LYS A 105 -2.78 -6.54 -28.61
CA LYS A 105 -2.09 -6.53 -29.91
C LYS A 105 -0.73 -5.84 -29.80
N TRP A 106 -0.64 -4.74 -29.06
CA TRP A 106 0.61 -4.02 -28.77
C TRP A 106 1.65 -4.91 -28.10
N LYS A 107 1.27 -5.68 -27.06
CA LYS A 107 2.19 -6.62 -26.39
C LYS A 107 2.51 -7.84 -27.25
N GLY A 108 1.51 -8.42 -27.93
CA GLY A 108 1.66 -9.67 -28.68
C GLY A 108 2.44 -9.52 -30.00
N ASN A 109 2.30 -8.38 -30.68
CA ASN A 109 2.88 -8.12 -32.00
C ASN A 109 4.04 -7.11 -31.95
N MET A 110 4.59 -6.82 -30.77
CA MET A 110 5.74 -5.94 -30.61
C MET A 110 6.95 -6.46 -31.39
N PHE A 111 7.58 -5.60 -32.20
CA PHE A 111 8.69 -5.99 -33.09
C PHE A 111 9.98 -5.22 -32.78
N PRO A 112 11.17 -5.80 -33.07
CA PRO A 112 12.45 -5.30 -32.53
C PRO A 112 12.82 -3.86 -32.88
N GLU A 113 12.41 -3.35 -34.06
CA GLU A 113 12.67 -1.96 -34.47
C GLU A 113 11.96 -0.96 -33.55
N LEU A 114 10.67 -1.19 -33.26
CA LEU A 114 9.90 -0.34 -32.35
C LEU A 114 10.32 -0.55 -30.89
N GLN A 115 10.53 -1.80 -30.48
CA GLN A 115 10.93 -2.13 -29.11
C GLN A 115 12.28 -1.51 -28.72
N HIS A 116 13.32 -1.64 -29.56
CA HIS A 116 14.64 -1.02 -29.27
C HIS A 116 14.55 0.50 -29.23
N ALA A 117 13.75 1.13 -30.10
CA ALA A 117 13.57 2.57 -30.10
C ALA A 117 12.89 3.05 -28.81
N ILE A 118 11.89 2.30 -28.32
CA ILE A 118 11.27 2.51 -27.00
C ILE A 118 12.32 2.37 -25.90
N GLU A 119 12.97 1.20 -25.78
CA GLU A 119 13.93 0.92 -24.71
C GLU A 119 15.07 1.95 -24.61
N ALA A 120 15.60 2.39 -25.75
CA ALA A 120 16.65 3.41 -25.85
C ALA A 120 16.20 4.83 -25.45
N LYS A 121 14.88 5.06 -25.33
CA LYS A 121 14.26 6.31 -24.91
C LYS A 121 13.51 6.22 -23.58
N LEU A 122 13.50 5.06 -22.92
CA LEU A 122 12.87 4.91 -21.61
C LEU A 122 13.78 5.39 -20.48
N ASN A 123 13.28 6.36 -19.70
CA ASN A 123 13.87 6.73 -18.42
C ASN A 123 13.69 5.64 -17.35
N ASN A 124 14.17 5.89 -16.13
CA ASN A 124 14.05 4.97 -14.99
C ASN A 124 12.59 4.69 -14.56
N LYS A 125 11.63 5.56 -14.91
CA LYS A 125 10.19 5.37 -14.66
C LYS A 125 9.45 4.67 -15.82
N ASN A 126 10.17 4.03 -16.75
CA ASN A 126 9.62 3.41 -17.96
C ASN A 126 8.82 4.37 -18.87
N ARG A 127 9.19 5.66 -18.91
CA ARG A 127 8.56 6.70 -19.76
C ARG A 127 9.47 7.12 -20.90
N ILE A 128 8.88 7.37 -22.08
CA ILE A 128 9.60 7.89 -23.26
C ILE A 128 10.04 9.34 -22.98
N GLU A 129 11.35 9.55 -22.94
CA GLU A 129 11.98 10.84 -22.70
C GLU A 129 11.52 11.89 -23.73
N GLY A 130 10.95 13.00 -23.25
CA GLY A 130 10.50 14.11 -24.08
C GLY A 130 9.16 13.90 -24.80
N PHE A 131 8.51 12.74 -24.67
CA PHE A 131 7.14 12.56 -25.17
C PHE A 131 6.16 13.33 -24.28
N ARG A 132 5.47 14.32 -24.85
CA ARG A 132 4.42 15.07 -24.16
C ARG A 132 3.02 14.59 -24.61
N PRO A 133 2.09 14.35 -23.67
CA PRO A 133 0.69 14.08 -23.98
C PRO A 133 0.02 15.30 -24.63
N LEU A 134 -1.13 15.07 -25.25
CA LEU A 134 -2.00 16.18 -25.69
C LEU A 134 -2.74 16.74 -24.48
N VAL A 135 -3.25 17.97 -24.63
CA VAL A 135 -4.26 18.52 -23.72
C VAL A 135 -5.46 17.57 -23.70
N ASN A 136 -5.67 16.87 -22.59
CA ASN A 136 -6.92 16.16 -22.37
C ASN A 136 -7.94 17.18 -21.87
N ALA A 137 -8.79 17.66 -22.78
CA ALA A 137 -9.78 18.70 -22.51
C ALA A 137 -10.73 18.34 -21.35
N GLU A 138 -11.01 17.05 -21.14
CA GLU A 138 -11.89 16.61 -20.05
C GLU A 138 -11.20 16.68 -18.70
N LYS A 139 -9.95 16.23 -18.62
CA LYS A 139 -9.13 16.36 -17.40
C LYS A 139 -8.91 17.82 -17.04
N VAL A 140 -8.58 18.67 -18.02
CA VAL A 140 -8.38 20.11 -17.76
C VAL A 140 -9.69 20.79 -17.34
N PHE A 141 -10.83 20.42 -17.92
CA PHE A 141 -12.14 20.89 -17.46
C PHE A 141 -12.38 20.52 -15.99
N ALA A 142 -12.21 19.24 -15.62
CA ALA A 142 -12.39 18.76 -14.26
C ALA A 142 -11.37 19.34 -13.25
N GLN A 143 -10.22 19.84 -13.71
CA GLN A 143 -9.28 20.59 -12.85
C GLN A 143 -9.73 22.04 -12.58
N ILE A 144 -10.58 22.59 -13.44
CA ILE A 144 -11.12 23.96 -13.31
C ILE A 144 -12.41 23.95 -12.49
N ASP A 145 -13.29 22.97 -12.73
CA ASP A 145 -14.54 22.70 -11.99
C ASP A 145 -14.23 22.24 -10.54
N GLN A 146 -13.99 23.20 -9.66
CA GLN A 146 -13.58 23.02 -8.27
C GLN A 146 -14.76 22.96 -7.30
N ASP A 147 -15.91 23.53 -7.65
CA ASP A 147 -17.16 23.34 -6.91
C ASP A 147 -17.93 22.06 -7.34
N HIS A 148 -17.49 21.44 -8.44
CA HIS A 148 -18.04 20.23 -9.04
C HIS A 148 -19.50 20.40 -9.49
N SER A 149 -19.90 21.63 -9.84
CA SER A 149 -21.24 21.92 -10.36
C SER A 149 -21.45 21.44 -11.80
N GLY A 150 -20.38 21.05 -12.52
CA GLY A 150 -20.43 20.55 -13.90
C GLY A 150 -20.33 21.64 -14.97
N ASP A 151 -20.26 22.91 -14.57
CA ASP A 151 -20.00 24.07 -15.45
C ASP A 151 -18.99 25.01 -14.80
N LEU A 152 -18.01 25.50 -15.56
CA LEU A 152 -16.99 26.40 -15.03
C LEU A 152 -17.54 27.81 -14.84
N ASP A 153 -17.29 28.41 -13.67
CA ASP A 153 -17.51 29.84 -13.45
C ASP A 153 -16.24 30.68 -13.73
N MET A 154 -16.40 32.00 -13.64
CA MET A 154 -15.32 32.95 -13.92
C MET A 154 -14.17 32.89 -12.90
N GLU A 155 -14.47 32.65 -11.63
CA GLU A 155 -13.48 32.63 -10.55
C GLU A 155 -12.69 31.31 -10.57
N GLU A 156 -13.35 30.20 -10.88
CA GLU A 156 -12.73 28.92 -11.19
C GLU A 156 -11.75 29.03 -12.36
N MET A 157 -12.21 29.59 -13.49
CA MET A 157 -11.34 29.83 -14.64
C MET A 157 -10.19 30.77 -14.29
N LYS A 158 -10.44 31.88 -13.58
CA LYS A 158 -9.39 32.83 -13.15
C LYS A 158 -8.34 32.19 -12.26
N LYS A 159 -8.73 31.28 -11.36
CA LYS A 159 -7.81 30.58 -10.47
C LYS A 159 -6.84 29.71 -11.28
N ILE A 160 -7.35 28.77 -12.08
CA ILE A 160 -6.51 27.83 -12.83
C ILE A 160 -5.76 28.50 -13.99
N PHE A 161 -6.34 29.52 -14.64
CA PHE A 161 -5.65 30.25 -15.71
C PHE A 161 -4.60 31.22 -15.14
N GLY A 162 -4.86 31.81 -13.97
CA GLY A 162 -3.90 32.60 -13.20
C GLY A 162 -2.69 31.78 -12.76
N ASP A 163 -2.92 30.56 -12.27
CA ASP A 163 -1.85 29.59 -11.97
C ASP A 163 -1.05 29.18 -13.22
N MET A 164 -1.66 29.24 -14.42
CA MET A 164 -0.97 29.12 -15.71
C MET A 164 -0.38 30.45 -16.25
N GLY A 165 -0.32 31.49 -15.43
CA GLY A 165 0.29 32.78 -15.75
C GLY A 165 -0.49 33.66 -16.74
N MET A 166 -1.79 33.40 -16.94
CA MET A 166 -2.67 34.25 -17.73
C MET A 166 -3.24 35.38 -16.86
N THR A 167 -3.50 36.55 -17.43
CA THR A 167 -4.10 37.66 -16.66
C THR A 167 -5.61 37.48 -16.46
N ALA A 168 -6.20 38.25 -15.53
CA ALA A 168 -7.65 38.32 -15.36
C ALA A 168 -8.34 38.74 -16.68
N ASP A 169 -7.84 39.79 -17.33
CA ASP A 169 -8.34 40.29 -18.62
C ASP A 169 -8.25 39.23 -19.74
N GLU A 170 -7.17 38.45 -19.80
CA GLU A 170 -7.02 37.36 -20.77
C GLU A 170 -8.03 36.24 -20.50
N THR A 171 -8.27 35.93 -19.23
CA THR A 171 -9.24 34.90 -18.81
C THR A 171 -10.67 35.35 -19.12
N GLU A 172 -11.04 36.59 -18.80
CA GLU A 172 -12.36 37.17 -19.10
C GLU A 172 -12.65 37.19 -20.62
N GLN A 173 -11.63 37.44 -21.45
CA GLN A 173 -11.74 37.35 -22.90
C GLN A 173 -11.89 35.92 -23.44
N ILE A 174 -11.38 34.91 -22.74
CA ILE A 174 -11.58 33.49 -23.12
C ILE A 174 -12.95 33.02 -22.64
N PHE A 175 -13.31 33.32 -21.39
CA PHE A 175 -14.62 33.03 -20.82
C PHE A 175 -15.75 33.58 -21.70
N SER A 176 -15.68 34.86 -22.07
CA SER A 176 -16.68 35.53 -22.93
C SER A 176 -16.79 34.93 -24.33
N LYS A 177 -15.78 34.21 -24.83
CA LYS A 177 -15.83 33.47 -26.11
C LYS A 177 -16.41 32.07 -25.97
N MET A 178 -16.30 31.46 -24.78
CA MET A 178 -16.82 30.14 -24.47
C MET A 178 -18.29 30.21 -24.01
N ASN A 179 -18.67 31.25 -23.27
CA ASN A 179 -20.01 31.55 -22.74
C ASN A 179 -20.96 32.06 -23.83
N VAL A 180 -21.14 31.28 -24.91
CA VAL A 180 -21.88 31.70 -26.12
C VAL A 180 -23.37 31.93 -25.86
N ASP A 181 -23.92 31.35 -24.79
CA ASP A 181 -25.31 31.51 -24.36
C ASP A 181 -25.51 32.62 -23.30
N GLU A 182 -24.44 33.32 -22.91
CA GLU A 182 -24.41 34.35 -21.86
C GLU A 182 -24.94 33.87 -20.50
N SER A 183 -24.99 32.55 -20.24
CA SER A 183 -25.45 31.95 -18.99
C SER A 183 -24.64 32.36 -17.76
N GLY A 184 -23.37 32.74 -17.98
CA GLY A 184 -22.41 33.04 -16.91
C GLY A 184 -21.67 31.80 -16.41
N LYS A 185 -21.77 30.69 -17.15
CA LYS A 185 -21.17 29.38 -16.88
C LYS A 185 -20.65 28.76 -18.18
N ILE A 186 -19.62 27.91 -18.10
CA ILE A 186 -19.05 27.19 -19.25
C ILE A 186 -19.31 25.70 -19.11
N THR A 187 -20.18 25.15 -19.95
CA THR A 187 -20.39 23.70 -20.06
C THR A 187 -19.14 22.99 -20.60
N LYS A 188 -19.01 21.69 -20.33
CA LYS A 188 -17.93 20.84 -20.86
C LYS A 188 -17.83 20.89 -22.39
N GLU A 189 -18.96 21.00 -23.08
CA GLU A 189 -19.07 21.12 -24.53
C GLU A 189 -18.59 22.48 -25.03
N GLN A 190 -18.99 23.58 -24.39
CA GLN A 190 -18.51 24.94 -24.69
C GLN A 190 -17.00 25.06 -24.47
N PHE A 191 -16.48 24.52 -23.36
CA PHE A 191 -15.05 24.50 -23.10
C PHE A 191 -14.29 23.77 -24.22
N LYS A 192 -14.67 22.52 -24.52
CA LYS A 192 -14.08 21.72 -25.61
C LYS A 192 -14.11 22.45 -26.96
N ALA A 193 -15.21 23.11 -27.30
CA ALA A 193 -15.37 23.85 -28.55
C ALA A 193 -14.51 25.13 -28.58
N GLY A 194 -14.33 25.80 -27.44
CA GLY A 194 -13.54 27.02 -27.29
C GLY A 194 -12.02 26.83 -27.15
N LEU A 195 -11.53 25.59 -27.04
CA LEU A 195 -10.09 25.27 -26.99
C LEU A 195 -9.41 25.51 -28.35
N ASP A 196 -9.15 26.78 -28.66
CA ASP A 196 -8.43 27.17 -29.87
C ASP A 196 -6.96 26.71 -29.86
N LYS A 197 -6.31 26.79 -31.03
CA LYS A 197 -4.91 26.37 -31.18
C LYS A 197 -3.93 27.12 -30.27
N LYS A 198 -4.18 28.40 -29.95
CA LYS A 198 -3.32 29.22 -29.08
C LYS A 198 -3.50 28.78 -27.62
N LEU A 199 -4.73 28.54 -27.17
CA LEU A 199 -5.03 28.07 -25.82
C LEU A 199 -4.53 26.64 -25.58
N LEU A 200 -4.73 25.73 -26.55
CA LEU A 200 -4.13 24.39 -26.53
C LEU A 200 -2.60 24.42 -26.47
N GLN A 201 -1.96 25.35 -27.21
CA GLN A 201 -0.51 25.56 -27.14
C GLN A 201 -0.07 26.14 -25.80
N HIS A 202 -0.86 27.02 -25.19
CA HIS A 202 -0.60 27.55 -23.84
C HIS A 202 -0.63 26.41 -22.82
N PHE A 203 -1.75 25.70 -22.73
CA PHE A 203 -1.90 24.55 -21.86
C PHE A 203 -0.76 23.55 -22.05
N SER A 204 -0.39 23.16 -23.28
CA SER A 204 0.73 22.21 -23.55
C SER A 204 2.11 22.58 -22.97
N LYS A 205 2.32 23.85 -22.58
CA LYS A 205 3.53 24.31 -21.87
C LYS A 205 3.41 24.10 -20.36
N HIS A 206 2.20 24.26 -19.83
CA HIS A 206 1.85 24.17 -18.41
C HIS A 206 1.26 22.79 -18.01
N LEU A 207 1.14 21.85 -18.96
CA LEU A 207 0.84 20.46 -18.64
C LEU A 207 2.02 19.77 -17.95
N SER A 208 1.68 18.83 -17.08
CA SER A 208 2.50 17.74 -16.62
C SER A 208 2.85 16.75 -17.74
N ASP A 209 3.72 15.79 -17.45
CA ASP A 209 4.04 14.73 -18.41
C ASP A 209 2.85 13.73 -18.57
N GLU A 210 1.80 13.85 -17.74
CA GLU A 210 0.52 13.10 -17.76
C GLU A 210 -0.62 13.90 -18.39
N GLY A 211 -0.39 15.17 -18.75
CA GLY A 211 -1.36 16.00 -19.45
C GLY A 211 -2.32 16.78 -18.55
N LEU A 212 -1.95 16.97 -17.27
CA LEU A 212 -2.70 17.77 -16.28
C LEU A 212 -2.08 19.16 -16.12
N VAL A 213 -2.87 20.19 -15.85
CA VAL A 213 -2.35 21.52 -15.48
C VAL A 213 -1.51 21.38 -14.20
N LYS A 214 -0.31 21.99 -14.21
CA LYS A 214 0.56 22.12 -13.04
C LYS A 214 -0.01 23.12 -12.03
N ASP A 215 -0.81 22.60 -11.09
CA ASP A 215 -1.39 23.36 -9.98
C ASP A 215 -0.31 23.64 -8.90
N PRO A 216 0.14 24.89 -8.68
CA PRO A 216 1.13 25.23 -7.66
C PRO A 216 0.58 25.11 -6.24
N ASN A 217 -0.74 24.96 -6.10
CA ASN A 217 -1.45 24.71 -4.85
C ASN A 217 -1.77 23.22 -4.67
N TYR A 218 -1.11 22.32 -5.42
CA TYR A 218 -1.30 20.88 -5.29
C TYR A 218 -0.07 20.04 -5.66
N PRO A 219 0.18 18.88 -5.01
CA PRO A 219 1.23 17.97 -5.44
C PRO A 219 0.99 17.39 -6.85
N PRO A 220 2.05 17.02 -7.59
CA PRO A 220 3.47 17.12 -7.21
C PRO A 220 4.07 18.53 -7.46
N TYR A 221 3.31 19.49 -7.99
CA TYR A 221 3.84 20.78 -8.46
C TYR A 221 3.97 21.85 -7.36
N GLY A 222 3.22 21.70 -6.27
CA GLY A 222 3.40 22.46 -5.05
C GLY A 222 2.80 21.76 -3.84
N LEU A 223 2.16 22.52 -2.95
CA LEU A 223 1.61 22.03 -1.68
C LEU A 223 0.12 22.28 -1.64
N ALA A 224 -0.64 21.26 -1.22
CA ALA A 224 -2.08 21.38 -0.97
C ALA A 224 -2.38 22.47 0.08
N LEU A 225 -3.54 23.14 -0.04
CA LEU A 225 -3.88 24.29 0.81
C LEU A 225 -3.82 24.00 2.32
N ASN A 226 -4.25 22.80 2.74
CA ASN A 226 -4.15 22.33 4.13
C ASN A 226 -2.71 22.04 4.59
N VAL A 227 -1.77 21.83 3.65
CA VAL A 227 -0.34 21.69 3.93
C VAL A 227 0.36 23.05 3.98
N GLN A 228 -0.08 24.05 3.22
CA GLN A 228 0.53 25.39 3.19
C GLN A 228 0.52 26.10 4.56
N THR A 229 -0.46 25.79 5.41
CA THR A 229 -0.60 26.32 6.77
C THR A 229 0.29 25.63 7.82
N LEU A 230 0.92 24.49 7.48
CA LEU A 230 1.79 23.74 8.39
C LEU A 230 3.16 24.44 8.59
N PRO A 231 3.90 24.11 9.67
CA PRO A 231 5.28 24.54 9.87
C PRO A 231 6.19 24.24 8.67
N ASP A 232 7.15 25.13 8.39
CA ASP A 232 8.05 25.03 7.24
C ASP A 232 8.80 23.69 7.19
N TRP A 233 9.26 23.19 8.33
CA TRP A 233 9.92 21.89 8.41
C TRP A 233 9.01 20.70 8.07
N ILE A 234 7.68 20.78 8.24
CA ILE A 234 6.77 19.73 7.77
C ILE A 234 6.54 19.86 6.26
N LYS A 235 6.30 21.09 5.79
CA LYS A 235 6.07 21.39 4.35
C LYS A 235 7.19 20.88 3.45
N LEU A 236 8.44 20.93 3.92
CA LEU A 236 9.61 20.40 3.20
C LEU A 236 9.50 18.90 2.85
N GLY A 237 8.77 18.09 3.63
CA GLY A 237 8.62 16.65 3.38
C GLY A 237 7.27 16.25 2.77
N CYS A 238 6.34 17.20 2.61
CA CYS A 238 5.00 16.96 2.03
C CYS A 238 4.91 17.24 0.52
N GLY A 239 5.93 17.85 -0.09
CA GLY A 239 6.01 18.08 -1.54
C GLY A 239 6.49 16.85 -2.34
N ASP A 240 6.99 17.08 -3.56
CA ASP A 240 7.57 16.04 -4.45
C ASP A 240 9.03 15.69 -4.13
N LYS A 241 9.76 16.61 -3.49
CA LYS A 241 11.20 16.48 -3.24
C LYS A 241 11.53 15.56 -2.06
N GLU A 242 12.76 15.05 -2.05
CA GLU A 242 13.35 14.37 -0.90
C GLU A 242 13.43 15.32 0.31
N TYR A 243 13.17 14.80 1.51
CA TYR A 243 13.16 15.61 2.71
C TYR A 243 14.58 16.05 3.11
N TYR A 244 14.81 17.35 3.16
CA TYR A 244 16.05 17.96 3.63
C TYR A 244 15.71 19.15 4.52
N CYS A 245 16.08 19.08 5.81
CA CYS A 245 15.75 20.10 6.79
C CYS A 245 16.91 20.31 7.78
N GLU A 246 17.65 21.41 7.59
CA GLU A 246 18.79 21.79 8.44
C GLU A 246 18.36 22.07 9.89
N GLU A 247 17.18 22.65 10.10
CA GLU A 247 16.61 22.93 11.45
C GLU A 247 16.48 21.65 12.29
N LYS A 248 16.15 20.52 11.66
CA LYS A 248 16.02 19.21 12.32
C LYS A 248 17.28 18.35 12.23
N GLY A 249 18.35 18.83 11.59
CA GLY A 249 19.55 18.04 11.28
C GLY A 249 19.33 16.94 10.23
N ALA A 250 18.15 16.89 9.59
CA ALA A 250 17.76 15.86 8.64
C ALA A 250 18.31 16.18 7.24
N THR A 251 19.58 15.85 7.01
CA THR A 251 20.37 16.31 5.86
C THR A 251 21.05 15.18 5.08
N PHE A 252 20.88 13.92 5.50
CA PHE A 252 21.45 12.78 4.79
C PHE A 252 20.79 12.60 3.41
N PRO A 253 21.56 12.35 2.33
CA PRO A 253 21.00 12.17 0.98
C PRO A 253 20.17 10.88 0.87
N GLY A 254 19.03 10.96 0.16
CA GLY A 254 18.17 9.81 -0.12
C GLY A 254 18.49 9.08 -1.43
N ASP A 255 19.25 9.70 -2.33
CA ASP A 255 19.55 9.20 -3.67
C ASP A 255 20.82 8.33 -3.70
N LYS A 256 21.94 8.82 -3.15
CA LYS A 256 23.23 8.12 -3.10
C LYS A 256 23.87 8.24 -1.72
N CYS A 257 24.50 7.18 -1.24
CA CYS A 257 25.31 7.23 -0.03
C CYS A 257 26.55 8.13 -0.25
N PRO A 258 26.97 8.91 0.75
CA PRO A 258 28.30 9.51 0.80
C PRO A 258 29.43 8.49 0.59
N ASP A 259 30.61 8.96 0.19
CA ASP A 259 31.75 8.08 -0.07
C ASP A 259 32.33 7.44 1.21
N GLN A 260 31.98 7.95 2.39
CA GLN A 260 32.36 7.42 3.70
C GLN A 260 31.10 7.30 4.59
N LEU A 261 31.03 6.25 5.41
CA LEU A 261 30.01 6.10 6.44
C LEU A 261 30.06 7.30 7.41
N PRO A 262 28.94 8.00 7.68
CA PRO A 262 28.91 9.09 8.66
C PRO A 262 29.28 8.62 10.08
N ASP A 263 29.61 9.55 10.97
CA ASP A 263 29.79 9.21 12.38
C ASP A 263 28.44 8.83 13.02
N LEU A 264 28.37 7.59 13.51
CA LEU A 264 27.22 6.99 14.20
C LEU A 264 27.48 6.79 15.71
N SER A 265 28.48 7.48 16.26
CA SER A 265 28.83 7.43 17.69
C SER A 265 27.66 7.81 18.61
N ASN A 266 26.86 8.79 18.20
CA ASN A 266 25.71 9.30 18.95
C ASN A 266 24.37 8.65 18.56
N HIS A 267 24.38 7.62 17.71
CA HIS A 267 23.17 6.98 17.19
C HIS A 267 22.84 5.69 17.97
N GLY A 268 21.58 5.57 18.36
CA GLY A 268 21.03 4.49 19.18
C GLY A 268 19.88 3.71 18.52
N ASN A 269 19.74 3.77 17.20
CA ASN A 269 18.77 2.96 16.43
C ASN A 269 19.44 1.69 15.84
N LEU A 270 18.65 0.65 15.57
CA LEU A 270 19.18 -0.68 15.18
C LEU A 270 20.04 -0.66 13.92
N CYS A 271 19.67 0.12 12.90
CA CYS A 271 20.44 0.31 11.67
C CYS A 271 21.81 0.91 11.95
N ALA A 272 21.86 2.01 12.72
CA ALA A 272 23.11 2.67 13.04
C ALA A 272 24.03 1.81 13.92
N LEU A 273 23.45 1.04 14.85
CA LEU A 273 24.18 0.03 15.62
C LEU A 273 24.76 -1.05 14.69
N ALA A 274 23.96 -1.60 13.76
CA ALA A 274 24.43 -2.60 12.79
C ALA A 274 25.56 -2.08 11.89
N LEU A 275 25.45 -0.87 11.35
CA LEU A 275 26.49 -0.25 10.51
C LEU A 275 27.77 0.12 11.28
N ARG A 276 27.67 0.38 12.59
CA ARG A 276 28.84 0.60 13.45
C ARG A 276 29.54 -0.71 13.83
N ASP A 277 28.76 -1.77 14.07
CA ASP A 277 29.27 -3.12 14.35
C ASP A 277 29.87 -3.75 13.07
N HIS A 278 29.35 -3.41 11.89
CA HIS A 278 29.67 -3.98 10.58
C HIS A 278 29.83 -2.91 9.46
N PRO A 279 30.86 -2.04 9.52
CA PRO A 279 31.06 -0.96 8.55
C PRO A 279 31.32 -1.45 7.12
N GLU A 280 31.77 -2.70 6.94
CA GLU A 280 31.95 -3.34 5.63
C GLU A 280 30.64 -3.47 4.83
N ILE A 281 29.48 -3.52 5.51
CA ILE A 281 28.17 -3.55 4.87
C ILE A 281 27.91 -2.24 4.10
N TYR A 282 28.31 -1.09 4.67
CA TYR A 282 28.18 0.20 3.98
C TYR A 282 29.03 0.23 2.72
N GLU A 283 30.29 -0.16 2.82
CA GLU A 283 31.22 -0.19 1.67
C GLU A 283 30.72 -1.11 0.55
N LYS A 284 30.11 -2.25 0.90
CA LYS A 284 29.50 -3.19 -0.05
C LYS A 284 28.31 -2.59 -0.82
N TYR A 285 27.45 -1.81 -0.15
CA TYR A 285 26.14 -1.41 -0.68
C TYR A 285 25.99 0.08 -1.04
N LYS A 286 26.94 0.97 -0.70
CA LYS A 286 26.82 2.43 -0.91
C LYS A 286 26.59 2.88 -2.36
N ASN A 287 26.93 2.06 -3.35
CA ASN A 287 26.70 2.29 -4.77
C ASN A 287 25.72 1.28 -5.42
N VAL A 288 24.98 0.52 -4.60
CA VAL A 288 24.04 -0.51 -5.06
C VAL A 288 22.60 0.03 -4.99
N THR A 289 21.81 -0.31 -6.00
CA THR A 289 20.35 -0.10 -6.02
C THR A 289 19.63 -1.41 -6.26
N THR A 290 18.37 -1.49 -5.81
CA THR A 290 17.44 -2.55 -6.20
C THR A 290 17.14 -2.48 -7.72
N PRO A 291 16.50 -3.52 -8.31
CA PRO A 291 15.94 -3.44 -9.66
C PRO A 291 14.94 -2.29 -9.85
N GLY A 292 14.20 -1.93 -8.79
CA GLY A 292 13.33 -0.75 -8.74
C GLY A 292 14.06 0.59 -8.61
N GLY A 293 15.38 0.61 -8.46
CA GLY A 293 16.20 1.81 -8.35
C GLY A 293 16.30 2.40 -6.94
N VAL A 294 15.85 1.70 -5.91
CA VAL A 294 15.98 2.14 -4.50
C VAL A 294 17.42 1.91 -4.04
N SER A 295 18.08 2.96 -3.53
CA SER A 295 19.46 2.87 -3.03
C SER A 295 19.50 2.55 -1.53
N LEU A 296 20.66 2.07 -1.06
CA LEU A 296 20.91 1.94 0.38
C LEU A 296 20.66 3.26 1.12
N ALA A 297 21.01 4.38 0.49
CA ALA A 297 20.86 5.72 1.05
C ALA A 297 19.41 6.00 1.43
N LYS A 298 18.47 5.67 0.53
CA LYS A 298 17.04 5.81 0.78
C LYS A 298 16.57 4.99 1.98
N CYS A 299 17.06 3.76 2.10
CA CYS A 299 16.70 2.86 3.18
C CYS A 299 17.19 3.35 4.55
N ILE A 300 18.43 3.84 4.64
CA ILE A 300 19.07 4.21 5.92
C ILE A 300 18.87 5.68 6.32
N LYS A 301 18.43 6.55 5.41
CA LYS A 301 18.29 8.00 5.63
C LYS A 301 17.57 8.33 6.94
N THR A 302 16.41 7.71 7.18
CA THR A 302 15.65 7.95 8.42
C THR A 302 16.41 7.56 9.70
N GLY A 303 17.31 6.58 9.66
CA GLY A 303 18.14 6.20 10.80
C GLY A 303 19.37 7.08 11.00
N ILE A 304 19.85 7.76 9.95
CA ILE A 304 20.98 8.70 10.07
C ILE A 304 20.48 10.09 10.48
N ASP A 305 19.38 10.56 9.89
CA ASP A 305 18.73 11.83 10.23
C ASP A 305 18.10 11.85 11.63
N ASN A 306 17.81 10.67 12.21
CA ASN A 306 17.21 10.54 13.54
C ASN A 306 18.11 9.67 14.44
N PRO A 307 19.04 10.27 15.22
CA PRO A 307 19.97 9.53 16.07
C PRO A 307 19.30 8.57 17.06
N GLY A 308 18.09 8.87 17.52
CA GLY A 308 17.25 7.98 18.31
C GLY A 308 15.82 8.50 18.43
N HIS A 309 15.00 7.83 19.23
CA HIS A 309 13.67 8.31 19.62
C HIS A 309 13.58 8.38 21.16
N PRO A 310 12.93 9.40 21.76
CA PRO A 310 12.91 9.57 23.23
C PRO A 310 12.33 8.40 24.03
N HIS A 311 11.52 7.55 23.40
CA HIS A 311 10.70 6.55 24.09
C HIS A 311 10.85 5.10 23.58
N ILE A 312 11.42 4.88 22.39
CA ILE A 312 11.52 3.54 21.78
C ILE A 312 12.84 3.33 21.04
N LEU A 313 13.31 2.09 21.00
CA LEU A 313 14.38 1.64 20.11
C LEU A 313 13.81 1.50 18.69
N THR A 314 14.19 2.40 17.79
CA THR A 314 13.72 2.40 16.39
C THR A 314 14.58 1.49 15.50
N CYS A 315 13.99 1.02 14.40
CA CYS A 315 14.73 0.25 13.39
C CYS A 315 15.80 1.10 12.68
N GLY A 316 15.51 2.38 12.39
CA GLY A 316 16.40 3.26 11.63
C GLY A 316 16.59 2.87 10.16
N LEU A 317 15.72 2.00 9.64
CA LEU A 317 15.80 1.41 8.31
C LEU A 317 14.38 1.23 7.77
N VAL A 318 14.17 1.56 6.50
CA VAL A 318 12.91 1.31 5.76
C VAL A 318 13.19 0.66 4.40
N ALA A 319 12.23 -0.11 3.90
CA ALA A 319 12.25 -0.61 2.53
C ALA A 319 11.52 0.34 1.58
N GLY A 320 12.08 0.59 0.39
CA GLY A 320 11.43 1.33 -0.68
C GLY A 320 10.66 0.44 -1.66
N ASP A 321 11.00 -0.84 -1.74
CA ASP A 321 10.35 -1.87 -2.56
C ASP A 321 10.53 -3.26 -1.92
N GLU A 322 9.96 -4.31 -2.54
CA GLU A 322 10.09 -5.70 -2.07
C GLU A 322 11.54 -6.21 -2.16
N ASP A 323 12.30 -5.73 -3.16
CA ASP A 323 13.69 -6.13 -3.44
C ASP A 323 14.72 -5.57 -2.44
N CYS A 324 14.36 -4.58 -1.62
CA CYS A 324 15.23 -4.08 -0.55
C CYS A 324 15.69 -5.19 0.40
N PHE A 325 14.79 -6.12 0.73
CA PHE A 325 15.05 -7.22 1.68
C PHE A 325 15.99 -8.29 1.14
N THR A 326 16.15 -8.40 -0.19
CA THR A 326 17.07 -9.33 -0.86
C THR A 326 18.36 -8.63 -1.28
N THR A 327 18.27 -7.40 -1.81
CA THR A 327 19.40 -6.60 -2.30
C THR A 327 20.32 -6.16 -1.17
N PHE A 328 19.77 -5.73 -0.04
CA PHE A 328 20.52 -5.23 1.12
C PHE A 328 20.47 -6.21 2.31
N LYS A 329 20.33 -7.52 2.03
CA LYS A 329 20.00 -8.56 3.02
C LYS A 329 20.88 -8.52 4.27
N ASP A 330 22.21 -8.36 4.13
CA ASP A 330 23.12 -8.36 5.28
C ASP A 330 22.78 -7.29 6.33
N LEU A 331 22.25 -6.13 5.92
CA LEU A 331 21.80 -5.08 6.85
C LEU A 331 20.40 -5.37 7.39
N PHE A 332 19.48 -5.74 6.49
CA PHE A 332 18.09 -6.02 6.84
C PHE A 332 17.98 -7.19 7.83
N ASP A 333 18.69 -8.30 7.60
CA ASP A 333 18.72 -9.46 8.50
C ASP A 333 19.13 -9.08 9.93
N ILE A 334 20.21 -8.30 10.09
CA ILE A 334 20.71 -7.87 11.41
C ILE A 334 19.66 -7.03 12.13
N VAL A 335 19.01 -6.10 11.42
CA VAL A 335 17.96 -5.24 11.99
C VAL A 335 16.69 -6.04 12.29
N ILE A 336 16.28 -6.96 11.41
CA ILE A 336 15.11 -7.83 11.58
C ILE A 336 15.30 -8.77 12.78
N GLY A 337 16.46 -9.43 12.87
CA GLY A 337 16.83 -10.31 13.98
C GLY A 337 16.82 -9.55 15.30
N LYS A 338 17.65 -8.49 15.43
CA LYS A 338 17.71 -7.66 16.66
C LYS A 338 16.35 -7.05 17.03
N ARG A 339 15.46 -6.77 16.06
CA ARG A 339 14.12 -6.23 16.34
C ARG A 339 13.11 -7.27 16.79
N ASN A 340 13.19 -8.50 16.28
CA ASN A 340 12.15 -9.53 16.40
C ASN A 340 12.61 -10.76 17.23
N GLY A 341 13.38 -10.53 18.29
CA GLY A 341 13.77 -11.59 19.24
C GLY A 341 14.79 -12.58 18.67
N ASP A 342 15.81 -12.06 17.99
CA ASP A 342 16.88 -12.80 17.33
C ASP A 342 16.38 -13.79 16.26
N TYR A 343 15.35 -13.37 15.52
CA TYR A 343 14.77 -14.13 14.40
C TYR A 343 15.86 -14.55 13.38
N PRO A 344 16.13 -15.86 13.19
CA PRO A 344 17.23 -16.32 12.34
C PRO A 344 17.05 -15.96 10.86
N ALA A 345 18.15 -15.66 10.18
CA ALA A 345 18.19 -15.26 8.76
C ALA A 345 17.75 -16.36 7.75
N ASP A 346 17.60 -17.60 8.23
CA ASP A 346 17.13 -18.79 7.52
C ASP A 346 15.79 -19.33 8.07
N ALA A 347 15.18 -18.68 9.07
CA ALA A 347 13.90 -19.08 9.63
C ALA A 347 12.74 -18.88 8.64
N VAL A 348 11.67 -19.64 8.83
CA VAL A 348 10.44 -19.56 8.01
C VAL A 348 9.30 -19.00 8.85
N HIS A 349 8.59 -18.02 8.30
CA HIS A 349 7.39 -17.47 8.88
C HIS A 349 6.17 -18.31 8.52
N THR A 350 5.33 -18.63 9.50
CA THR A 350 4.06 -19.32 9.27
C THR A 350 2.92 -18.32 9.30
N THR A 351 2.13 -18.25 8.22
CA THR A 351 0.87 -17.50 8.16
C THR A 351 -0.28 -18.46 8.44
N ASN A 352 -1.19 -18.11 9.36
CA ASN A 352 -2.37 -18.92 9.66
C ASN A 352 -3.54 -18.02 10.08
N MET A 353 -4.57 -17.97 9.24
CA MET A 353 -5.80 -17.20 9.42
C MET A 353 -7.02 -18.09 9.76
N ASN A 354 -6.82 -19.34 10.18
CA ASN A 354 -7.92 -20.25 10.49
C ASN A 354 -8.63 -19.88 11.80
N ILE A 355 -9.82 -19.31 11.69
CA ILE A 355 -10.63 -18.85 12.83
C ILE A 355 -10.98 -19.99 13.78
N ASP A 356 -11.17 -21.21 13.26
CA ASP A 356 -11.55 -22.39 14.05
C ASP A 356 -10.45 -22.85 15.03
N GLU A 357 -9.21 -22.36 14.87
CA GLU A 357 -8.07 -22.63 15.75
C GLU A 357 -7.85 -21.53 16.82
N LEU A 358 -8.71 -20.51 16.86
CA LEU A 358 -8.69 -19.52 17.92
C LEU A 358 -9.18 -20.11 19.26
N SER A 359 -8.53 -19.72 20.35
CA SER A 359 -8.94 -20.12 21.70
C SER A 359 -10.39 -19.71 21.99
N THR A 360 -11.13 -20.61 22.61
CA THR A 360 -12.50 -20.38 23.08
C THR A 360 -12.55 -19.72 24.46
N THR A 361 -11.40 -19.38 25.06
CA THR A 361 -11.33 -18.69 26.36
C THR A 361 -11.95 -17.31 26.25
N LYS A 362 -12.93 -17.05 27.13
CA LYS A 362 -13.54 -15.73 27.27
C LYS A 362 -12.59 -14.82 28.03
N ILE A 363 -12.10 -13.76 27.38
CA ILE A 363 -11.09 -12.85 27.94
C ILE A 363 -11.67 -12.11 29.16
N ASP A 364 -12.87 -11.55 29.02
CA ASP A 364 -13.59 -10.91 30.11
C ASP A 364 -14.99 -11.54 30.26
N PRO A 365 -15.15 -12.56 31.12
CA PRO A 365 -16.44 -13.18 31.39
C PRO A 365 -17.48 -12.25 32.04
N THR A 366 -17.04 -11.11 32.59
CA THR A 366 -17.90 -10.16 33.32
C THR A 366 -18.31 -8.95 32.47
N GLY A 367 -17.50 -8.59 31.48
CA GLY A 367 -17.65 -7.38 30.65
C GLY A 367 -17.25 -6.07 31.35
N ASN A 368 -16.57 -6.13 32.50
CA ASN A 368 -16.25 -4.96 33.32
C ASN A 368 -14.89 -4.31 32.99
N TYR A 369 -13.94 -5.10 32.50
CA TYR A 369 -12.53 -4.76 32.33
C TYR A 369 -12.20 -4.38 30.88
N CYS A 370 -12.63 -5.18 29.90
CA CYS A 370 -12.37 -4.95 28.47
C CYS A 370 -13.35 -3.93 27.87
N LEU A 371 -12.83 -2.78 27.43
CA LEU A 371 -13.62 -1.68 26.88
C LEU A 371 -13.80 -1.80 25.36
N THR A 372 -12.70 -2.02 24.65
CA THR A 372 -12.67 -2.23 23.20
C THR A 372 -11.53 -3.16 22.85
N THR A 373 -11.75 -4.07 21.91
CA THR A 373 -10.73 -4.98 21.37
C THR A 373 -10.57 -4.73 19.88
N ARG A 374 -9.35 -4.91 19.36
CA ARG A 374 -9.01 -4.69 17.95
C ARG A 374 -7.91 -5.64 17.45
N CYS A 375 -7.99 -5.99 16.18
CA CYS A 375 -6.89 -6.54 15.39
C CYS A 375 -6.48 -5.49 14.35
N ARG A 376 -5.19 -5.22 14.20
CA ARG A 376 -4.65 -4.41 13.11
C ARG A 376 -3.49 -5.10 12.41
N THR A 377 -3.34 -4.89 11.11
CA THR A 377 -2.13 -5.24 10.34
C THR A 377 -1.85 -4.22 9.24
N GLY A 378 -0.72 -4.35 8.56
CA GLY A 378 -0.47 -3.75 7.26
C GLY A 378 -0.50 -4.77 6.12
N ARG A 379 -0.72 -4.31 4.90
CA ARG A 379 -0.46 -5.07 3.66
C ARG A 379 0.16 -4.17 2.59
N SER A 380 1.00 -4.75 1.75
CA SER A 380 1.59 -4.11 0.56
C SER A 380 1.29 -4.92 -0.69
N VAL A 381 1.10 -4.24 -1.82
CA VAL A 381 0.79 -4.73 -3.15
C VAL A 381 2.09 -5.03 -3.92
N ARG A 382 2.32 -6.29 -4.26
CA ARG A 382 3.48 -6.73 -5.02
C ARG A 382 3.55 -6.04 -6.39
N GLY A 383 4.74 -5.56 -6.74
CA GLY A 383 4.99 -4.84 -8.00
C GLY A 383 4.75 -3.34 -7.95
N LEU A 384 4.25 -2.78 -6.83
CA LEU A 384 4.16 -1.34 -6.60
C LEU A 384 5.13 -0.92 -5.48
N PRO A 385 5.99 0.11 -5.65
CA PRO A 385 6.92 0.53 -4.61
C PRO A 385 6.24 0.98 -3.32
N LEU A 386 6.94 0.81 -2.20
CA LEU A 386 6.48 1.18 -0.86
C LEU A 386 6.48 2.72 -0.67
N PRO A 387 5.73 3.25 0.32
CA PRO A 387 5.59 4.70 0.55
C PRO A 387 6.88 5.53 0.55
N PRO A 388 8.04 5.06 1.05
CA PRO A 388 9.31 5.79 0.95
C PRO A 388 9.71 6.16 -0.48
N ALA A 389 9.52 5.26 -1.44
CA ALA A 389 10.07 5.36 -2.80
C ALA A 389 9.02 5.60 -3.91
N CYS A 390 7.75 5.23 -3.70
CA CYS A 390 6.72 5.36 -4.75
C CYS A 390 6.60 6.77 -5.34
N THR A 391 6.35 6.85 -6.64
CA THR A 391 6.02 8.13 -7.31
C THR A 391 4.60 8.59 -6.94
N PHE A 392 4.24 9.79 -7.42
CA PHE A 392 2.88 10.31 -7.35
C PHE A 392 1.88 9.35 -8.02
N GLU A 393 2.23 8.86 -9.21
CA GLU A 393 1.38 7.99 -10.03
C GLU A 393 1.26 6.57 -9.45
N GLU A 394 2.36 5.99 -8.97
CA GLU A 394 2.37 4.66 -8.35
C GLU A 394 1.53 4.61 -7.08
N ARG A 395 1.48 5.73 -6.33
CA ARG A 395 0.62 5.86 -5.16
C ARG A 395 -0.87 5.93 -5.55
N ARG A 396 -1.21 6.68 -6.59
CA ARG A 396 -2.57 6.71 -7.18
C ARG A 396 -2.99 5.34 -7.73
N GLU A 397 -2.08 4.60 -8.37
CA GLU A 397 -2.36 3.22 -8.79
C GLU A 397 -2.59 2.29 -7.59
N THR A 398 -1.81 2.45 -6.51
CA THR A 398 -2.00 1.71 -5.25
C THR A 398 -3.37 2.00 -4.64
N GLU A 399 -3.79 3.27 -4.60
CA GLU A 399 -5.13 3.67 -4.16
C GLU A 399 -6.20 3.01 -5.04
N ARG A 400 -6.10 3.15 -6.37
CA ARG A 400 -7.06 2.61 -7.34
C ARG A 400 -7.29 1.10 -7.15
N VAL A 401 -6.22 0.29 -7.08
CA VAL A 401 -6.36 -1.18 -7.00
C VAL A 401 -6.92 -1.64 -5.65
N CYS A 402 -6.52 -0.98 -4.56
CA CYS A 402 -6.98 -1.30 -3.22
C CYS A 402 -8.44 -0.86 -2.99
N VAL A 403 -8.77 0.39 -3.31
CA VAL A 403 -10.11 0.96 -3.16
C VAL A 403 -11.12 0.21 -4.03
N LYS A 404 -10.75 -0.24 -5.23
CA LYS A 404 -11.58 -1.11 -6.07
C LYS A 404 -11.95 -2.44 -5.38
N GLY A 405 -11.11 -2.97 -4.49
CA GLY A 405 -11.43 -4.13 -3.66
C GLY A 405 -12.34 -3.78 -2.48
N LEU A 406 -12.03 -2.69 -1.79
CA LEU A 406 -12.80 -2.22 -0.63
C LEU A 406 -14.24 -1.83 -1.01
N MET A 407 -14.43 -1.11 -2.12
CA MET A 407 -15.74 -0.68 -2.62
C MET A 407 -16.59 -1.83 -3.20
N LYS A 408 -16.04 -3.04 -3.34
CA LYS A 408 -16.78 -4.27 -3.70
C LYS A 408 -17.24 -5.08 -2.48
N MET A 409 -16.90 -4.66 -1.26
CA MET A 409 -17.28 -5.40 -0.06
C MET A 409 -18.80 -5.35 0.17
N GLU A 410 -19.36 -6.49 0.58
CA GLU A 410 -20.79 -6.69 0.84
C GLU A 410 -21.03 -7.16 2.29
N GLY A 411 -22.30 -7.27 2.69
CA GLY A 411 -22.68 -7.74 4.02
C GLY A 411 -22.12 -6.85 5.14
N GLU A 412 -21.52 -7.45 6.17
CA GLU A 412 -20.91 -6.71 7.29
C GLU A 412 -19.69 -5.86 6.90
N LEU A 413 -19.07 -6.15 5.75
CA LEU A 413 -17.89 -5.43 5.25
C LEU A 413 -18.25 -4.27 4.34
N LYS A 414 -19.51 -4.15 3.91
CA LYS A 414 -19.97 -3.07 3.04
C LYS A 414 -19.68 -1.71 3.67
N GLY A 415 -19.15 -0.79 2.87
CA GLY A 415 -18.71 0.52 3.34
C GLY A 415 -18.47 1.52 2.24
N GLN A 416 -17.76 2.59 2.59
CA GLN A 416 -17.42 3.70 1.71
C GLN A 416 -15.96 4.12 1.92
N TYR A 417 -15.33 4.58 0.84
CA TYR A 417 -14.00 5.19 0.85
C TYR A 417 -14.11 6.71 0.89
N PHE A 418 -13.28 7.33 1.73
CA PHE A 418 -13.18 8.77 1.92
C PHE A 418 -11.70 9.16 1.72
N PRO A 419 -11.34 9.73 0.56
CA PRO A 419 -10.04 10.40 0.39
C PRO A 419 -9.89 11.51 1.45
N LEU A 420 -8.65 11.79 1.86
CA LEU A 420 -8.36 12.85 2.83
C LEU A 420 -8.86 14.22 2.36
N ASN A 421 -9.03 15.15 3.32
CA ASN A 421 -9.36 16.53 2.98
C ASN A 421 -8.31 17.13 2.04
N GLY A 422 -8.78 17.74 0.95
CA GLY A 422 -7.92 18.28 -0.10
C GLY A 422 -7.27 17.23 -1.01
N SER A 423 -7.55 15.93 -0.89
CA SER A 423 -7.13 14.96 -1.92
C SER A 423 -7.92 15.18 -3.21
N LYS A 424 -7.22 15.14 -4.36
CA LYS A 424 -7.75 15.26 -5.73
C LYS A 424 -7.46 14.01 -6.57
N SER A 425 -7.32 12.86 -5.91
CA SER A 425 -6.83 11.62 -6.53
C SER A 425 -7.92 10.82 -7.23
N MET A 426 -9.18 11.01 -6.84
CA MET A 426 -10.35 10.23 -7.26
C MET A 426 -11.51 11.13 -7.77
N ASP A 427 -11.25 12.42 -8.01
CA ASP A 427 -12.24 13.40 -8.49
C ASP A 427 -12.84 12.99 -9.85
N ASP A 428 -12.05 12.30 -10.69
CA ASP A 428 -12.47 11.78 -12.00
C ASP A 428 -13.52 10.65 -11.91
N GLN A 429 -13.69 10.08 -10.71
CA GLN A 429 -14.70 9.08 -10.36
C GLN A 429 -15.83 9.67 -9.50
N GLY A 430 -15.82 10.98 -9.24
CA GLY A 430 -16.80 11.64 -8.37
C GLY A 430 -16.63 11.32 -6.88
N ILE A 431 -15.45 10.85 -6.46
CA ILE A 431 -15.13 10.54 -5.06
C ILE A 431 -14.14 11.61 -4.57
N PHE A 432 -14.68 12.72 -4.08
CA PHE A 432 -13.89 13.88 -3.67
C PHE A 432 -13.30 13.73 -2.25
N GLY A 433 -12.28 14.51 -1.94
CA GLY A 433 -11.72 14.61 -0.58
C GLY A 433 -12.77 14.98 0.48
N MET A 434 -12.70 14.34 1.65
CA MET A 434 -13.67 14.58 2.73
C MET A 434 -13.64 16.02 3.26
N SER A 435 -14.73 16.48 3.88
CA SER A 435 -14.74 17.79 4.54
C SER A 435 -13.81 17.83 5.76
N ALA A 436 -13.35 19.03 6.12
CA ALA A 436 -12.47 19.22 7.27
C ALA A 436 -13.13 18.77 8.59
N GLU A 437 -14.44 18.98 8.73
CA GLU A 437 -15.22 18.56 9.89
C GLU A 437 -15.30 17.03 9.99
N LYS A 438 -15.43 16.32 8.84
CA LYS A 438 -15.39 14.85 8.83
C LYS A 438 -14.00 14.33 9.16
N GLU A 439 -12.95 14.98 8.65
CA GLU A 439 -11.57 14.62 8.95
C GLU A 439 -11.25 14.79 10.45
N GLU A 440 -11.60 15.94 11.02
CA GLU A 440 -11.47 16.23 12.44
C GLU A 440 -12.28 15.24 13.30
N HIS A 441 -13.53 14.93 12.91
CA HIS A 441 -14.36 13.95 13.60
C HIS A 441 -13.69 12.56 13.65
N LEU A 442 -13.19 12.06 12.52
CA LEU A 442 -12.55 10.74 12.45
C LEU A 442 -11.22 10.70 13.21
N ARG A 443 -10.46 11.80 13.23
CA ARG A 443 -9.24 11.93 14.05
C ARG A 443 -9.54 11.97 15.54
N ASN A 444 -10.55 12.73 15.96
CA ASN A 444 -11.02 12.79 17.36
C ASN A 444 -11.62 11.46 17.84
N ALA A 445 -12.19 10.66 16.94
CA ALA A 445 -12.62 9.28 17.22
C ALA A 445 -11.45 8.28 17.31
N GLY A 446 -10.24 8.67 16.94
CA GLY A 446 -9.07 7.77 16.85
C GLY A 446 -9.09 6.82 15.64
N ASN A 447 -9.99 7.07 14.68
CA ASN A 447 -10.24 6.21 13.52
C ASN A 447 -9.39 6.60 12.31
N LEU A 448 -8.85 7.82 12.25
CA LEU A 448 -8.03 8.33 11.14
C LEU A 448 -6.61 8.69 11.61
N PHE A 449 -5.64 8.52 10.70
CA PHE A 449 -4.24 8.89 10.87
C PHE A 449 -4.04 10.40 10.74
N GLN A 450 -2.91 10.91 11.26
CA GLN A 450 -2.57 12.33 11.20
C GLN A 450 -1.73 12.65 9.95
N GLU A 451 -1.54 13.93 9.63
CA GLU A 451 -0.46 14.35 8.72
C GLU A 451 0.92 13.91 9.24
N PRO A 452 1.91 13.72 8.36
CA PRO A 452 3.25 13.30 8.76
C PRO A 452 3.96 14.42 9.54
N ASP A 453 3.82 14.39 10.86
CA ASP A 453 4.40 15.35 11.82
C ASP A 453 5.66 14.81 12.52
N SER A 454 6.22 13.71 12.02
CA SER A 454 7.41 13.07 12.58
C SER A 454 8.59 13.11 11.62
N THR A 455 9.75 13.51 12.13
CA THR A 455 11.01 13.48 11.36
C THR A 455 11.39 12.07 10.88
N LEU A 456 10.89 10.99 11.50
CA LEU A 456 11.05 9.62 11.01
C LEU A 456 10.26 9.38 9.70
N LEU A 457 9.01 9.84 9.64
CA LEU A 457 8.13 9.69 8.46
C LEU A 457 8.52 10.65 7.33
N LEU A 458 8.97 11.86 7.66
CA LEU A 458 9.45 12.81 6.67
C LEU A 458 10.81 12.37 6.09
N SER A 459 11.75 11.93 6.92
CA SER A 459 13.10 11.51 6.45
C SER A 459 13.11 10.16 5.72
N SER A 460 12.11 9.30 5.91
CA SER A 460 11.89 8.14 5.03
C SER A 460 11.25 8.53 3.69
N GLY A 461 10.63 9.71 3.60
CA GLY A 461 9.94 10.19 2.40
C GLY A 461 8.51 9.68 2.24
N CYS A 462 7.91 9.08 3.28
CA CYS A 462 6.50 8.65 3.28
C CYS A 462 5.54 9.85 3.19
N GLY A 463 5.95 11.02 3.68
CA GLY A 463 5.13 12.24 3.66
C GLY A 463 4.91 12.86 2.28
N ARG A 464 5.70 12.51 1.25
CA ARG A 464 5.67 13.17 -0.06
C ARG A 464 4.28 13.20 -0.68
N HIS A 465 3.97 14.27 -1.39
CA HIS A 465 2.69 14.53 -2.05
C HIS A 465 1.47 14.53 -1.10
N TRP A 466 1.58 14.97 0.15
CA TRP A 466 0.41 15.00 1.03
C TRP A 466 -0.61 16.04 0.54
N PRO A 467 -1.93 15.76 0.55
CA PRO A 467 -2.64 14.54 0.98
C PRO A 467 -2.99 13.57 -0.17
N ASP A 468 -2.43 13.74 -1.37
CA ASP A 468 -2.82 13.01 -2.58
C ASP A 468 -2.75 11.49 -2.43
N ALA A 469 -3.79 10.81 -2.91
CA ALA A 469 -3.96 9.36 -2.92
C ALA A 469 -3.93 8.70 -1.54
N ARG A 470 -4.28 9.46 -0.48
CA ARG A 470 -4.52 8.96 0.87
C ARG A 470 -5.99 9.06 1.22
N GLY A 471 -6.42 8.15 2.08
CA GLY A 471 -7.77 8.15 2.61
C GLY A 471 -8.05 6.99 3.53
N ILE A 472 -9.32 6.87 3.89
CA ILE A 472 -9.85 5.85 4.78
C ILE A 472 -11.10 5.22 4.18
N PHE A 473 -11.14 3.90 4.14
CA PHE A 473 -12.37 3.15 4.02
C PHE A 473 -12.89 2.81 5.41
N HIS A 474 -14.20 2.86 5.60
CA HIS A 474 -14.84 2.21 6.75
C HIS A 474 -16.16 1.55 6.34
N ASN A 475 -16.52 0.47 7.03
CA ASN A 475 -17.81 -0.17 6.83
C ASN A 475 -18.98 0.65 7.41
N ASP A 476 -20.21 0.32 6.99
CA ASP A 476 -21.46 0.97 7.41
C ASP A 476 -21.68 0.88 8.95
N ALA A 477 -21.00 -0.06 9.63
CA ALA A 477 -21.07 -0.27 11.09
C ALA A 477 -19.92 0.38 11.89
N GLU A 478 -18.99 1.08 11.23
CA GLU A 478 -17.80 1.73 11.84
C GLU A 478 -17.01 0.82 12.80
N ASN A 479 -16.87 -0.45 12.42
CA ASN A 479 -16.18 -1.50 13.20
C ASN A 479 -15.10 -2.24 12.39
N PHE A 480 -14.89 -1.78 11.14
CA PHE A 480 -13.82 -2.18 10.23
C PHE A 480 -13.36 -0.95 9.43
N PHE A 481 -12.04 -0.71 9.43
CA PHE A 481 -11.39 0.46 8.84
C PHE A 481 -10.18 0.03 8.01
N VAL A 482 -9.92 0.70 6.90
CA VAL A 482 -8.69 0.54 6.11
C VAL A 482 -8.11 1.90 5.76
N TRP A 483 -6.91 2.19 6.25
CA TRP A 483 -6.13 3.35 5.84
C TRP A 483 -5.35 3.01 4.58
N VAL A 484 -5.29 3.96 3.65
CA VAL A 484 -4.63 3.81 2.35
C VAL A 484 -3.47 4.82 2.24
N ASN A 485 -2.28 4.32 1.90
CA ASN A 485 -1.05 5.07 1.59
C ASN A 485 -0.48 5.99 2.71
N GLU A 486 -0.54 5.56 3.98
CA GLU A 486 0.11 6.25 5.11
C GLU A 486 1.60 5.82 5.24
N GLU A 487 1.99 5.10 6.30
CA GLU A 487 3.34 4.53 6.48
C GLU A 487 3.52 3.25 5.65
N ASP A 488 2.42 2.53 5.45
CA ASP A 488 2.29 1.34 4.62
C ASP A 488 1.19 1.59 3.56
N GLN A 489 1.18 0.81 2.47
CA GLN A 489 0.19 0.98 1.40
C GLN A 489 -1.24 0.71 1.89
N LEU A 490 -1.44 -0.28 2.76
CA LEU A 490 -2.68 -0.51 3.51
C LEU A 490 -2.40 -0.71 5.00
N ARG A 491 -3.24 -0.14 5.86
CA ARG A 491 -3.41 -0.57 7.26
C ARG A 491 -4.84 -0.96 7.54
N ILE A 492 -5.06 -2.22 7.87
CA ILE A 492 -6.37 -2.85 8.01
C ILE A 492 -6.64 -3.05 9.50
N VAL A 493 -7.76 -2.51 9.98
CA VAL A 493 -8.17 -2.54 11.39
C VAL A 493 -9.59 -3.09 11.51
N SER A 494 -9.78 -4.08 12.37
CA SER A 494 -11.08 -4.58 12.80
C SER A 494 -11.19 -4.38 14.30
N MET A 495 -12.31 -3.85 14.81
CA MET A 495 -12.47 -3.55 16.23
C MET A 495 -13.94 -3.53 16.67
N GLU A 496 -14.21 -3.79 17.94
CA GLU A 496 -15.52 -3.59 18.55
C GLU A 496 -15.42 -3.37 20.07
N LYS A 497 -16.54 -3.03 20.72
CA LYS A 497 -16.61 -2.89 22.18
C LYS A 497 -16.57 -4.28 22.85
N GLY A 498 -16.00 -4.35 24.06
CA GLY A 498 -15.79 -5.60 24.76
C GLY A 498 -14.59 -6.39 24.22
N ASP A 499 -14.71 -7.72 24.24
CA ASP A 499 -13.60 -8.69 24.11
C ASP A 499 -13.79 -9.75 23.00
N ASN A 500 -14.76 -9.54 22.09
CA ASN A 500 -15.17 -10.52 21.09
C ASN A 500 -14.18 -10.63 19.90
N ILE A 501 -12.98 -11.09 20.21
CA ILE A 501 -11.87 -11.29 19.26
C ILE A 501 -12.22 -12.22 18.10
N HIS A 502 -13.13 -13.19 18.29
CA HIS A 502 -13.57 -14.11 17.24
C HIS A 502 -14.28 -13.38 16.08
N ALA A 503 -15.23 -12.49 16.38
CA ALA A 503 -15.88 -11.69 15.34
C ALA A 503 -14.92 -10.67 14.72
N ILE A 504 -14.08 -10.01 15.54
CA ILE A 504 -13.04 -9.10 15.08
C ILE A 504 -12.11 -9.78 14.05
N PHE A 505 -11.58 -10.95 14.39
CA PHE A 505 -10.63 -11.70 13.57
C PHE A 505 -11.30 -12.32 12.34
N THR A 506 -12.55 -12.78 12.45
CA THR A 506 -13.37 -13.23 11.32
C THR A 506 -13.54 -12.13 10.28
N ARG A 507 -14.00 -10.96 10.71
CA ARG A 507 -14.20 -9.76 9.88
C ARG A 507 -12.90 -9.35 9.18
N PHE A 508 -11.80 -9.36 9.93
CA PHE A 508 -10.45 -9.08 9.43
C PHE A 508 -9.92 -10.11 8.41
N ALA A 509 -10.15 -11.41 8.64
CA ALA A 509 -9.77 -12.49 7.72
C ALA A 509 -10.56 -12.42 6.41
N ASN A 510 -11.88 -12.19 6.50
CA ASN A 510 -12.75 -12.02 5.34
C ASN A 510 -12.34 -10.81 4.50
N ALA A 511 -12.05 -9.68 5.15
CA ALA A 511 -11.67 -8.46 4.44
C ALA A 511 -10.30 -8.56 3.75
N THR A 512 -9.28 -9.11 4.43
CA THR A 512 -7.95 -9.31 3.84
C THR A 512 -8.00 -10.24 2.63
N LYS A 513 -8.82 -11.31 2.70
CA LYS A 513 -9.09 -12.21 1.58
C LYS A 513 -9.77 -11.48 0.41
N ALA A 514 -10.83 -10.71 0.66
CA ALA A 514 -11.56 -10.00 -0.39
C ALA A 514 -10.69 -8.96 -1.13
N VAL A 515 -9.83 -8.24 -0.40
CA VAL A 515 -8.84 -7.33 -1.03
C VAL A 515 -7.84 -8.12 -1.89
N GLN A 516 -7.30 -9.24 -1.39
CA GLN A 516 -6.36 -10.07 -2.14
C GLN A 516 -6.96 -10.65 -3.42
N GLU A 517 -8.22 -11.11 -3.38
CA GLU A 517 -8.96 -11.61 -4.54
C GLU A 517 -9.15 -10.50 -5.59
N CYS A 518 -9.42 -9.26 -5.16
CA CYS A 518 -9.48 -8.12 -6.08
C CYS A 518 -8.12 -7.77 -6.68
N LEU A 519 -7.04 -7.73 -5.88
CA LEU A 519 -5.68 -7.49 -6.39
C LEU A 519 -5.29 -8.52 -7.46
N LYS A 520 -5.58 -9.81 -7.20
CA LYS A 520 -5.37 -10.91 -8.17
C LYS A 520 -6.14 -10.72 -9.46
N SER A 521 -7.38 -10.20 -9.40
CA SER A 521 -8.15 -9.88 -10.60
C SER A 521 -7.58 -8.70 -11.42
N GLU A 522 -6.79 -7.82 -10.80
CA GLU A 522 -6.09 -6.70 -11.46
C GLU A 522 -4.65 -7.04 -11.89
N GLY A 523 -4.18 -8.28 -11.65
CA GLY A 523 -2.81 -8.72 -11.98
C GLY A 523 -1.76 -8.50 -10.89
N TYR A 524 -2.18 -8.13 -9.68
CA TYR A 524 -1.32 -7.92 -8.51
C TYR A 524 -1.52 -9.04 -7.45
N ASP A 525 -0.73 -9.02 -6.38
CA ASP A 525 -0.97 -9.82 -5.16
C ASP A 525 -0.45 -9.02 -3.94
N PHE A 526 -0.56 -9.54 -2.73
CA PHE A 526 0.21 -9.02 -1.61
C PHE A 526 1.70 -9.42 -1.70
N MET A 527 2.59 -8.52 -1.27
CA MET A 527 4.00 -8.84 -1.04
C MET A 527 4.11 -9.83 0.14
N HIS A 528 4.62 -11.02 -0.13
CA HIS A 528 4.79 -12.09 0.87
C HIS A 528 5.95 -13.02 0.50
N SER A 529 6.72 -13.44 1.50
CA SER A 529 7.78 -14.46 1.34
C SER A 529 7.75 -15.48 2.48
N ASP A 530 8.23 -16.69 2.22
CA ASP A 530 8.33 -17.75 3.24
C ASP A 530 9.20 -17.32 4.45
N HIS A 531 10.25 -16.52 4.24
CA HIS A 531 11.14 -16.08 5.32
C HIS A 531 10.53 -14.97 6.18
N LEU A 532 9.96 -13.93 5.56
CA LEU A 532 9.55 -12.70 6.23
C LEU A 532 8.03 -12.52 6.37
N GLY A 533 7.22 -13.47 5.88
CA GLY A 533 5.78 -13.31 5.81
C GLY A 533 5.37 -12.15 4.91
N TYR A 534 4.33 -11.42 5.30
CA TYR A 534 3.91 -10.20 4.63
C TYR A 534 4.95 -9.09 4.76
N ILE A 535 5.29 -8.48 3.63
CA ILE A 535 6.29 -7.40 3.55
C ILE A 535 5.64 -6.04 3.76
N LEU A 536 6.29 -5.20 4.56
CA LEU A 536 5.85 -3.84 4.91
C LEU A 536 7.04 -2.88 4.97
N THR A 537 6.78 -1.58 5.04
CA THR A 537 7.80 -0.51 4.96
C THR A 537 8.86 -0.64 6.05
N CYS A 538 8.43 -0.94 7.28
CA CYS A 538 9.30 -1.00 8.45
C CYS A 538 9.59 -2.46 8.88
N PRO A 539 10.86 -2.85 9.12
CA PRO A 539 11.23 -4.17 9.62
C PRO A 539 10.54 -4.64 10.92
N SER A 540 9.96 -3.73 11.71
CA SER A 540 9.19 -4.10 12.91
C SER A 540 7.78 -4.62 12.63
N ASN A 541 7.30 -4.51 11.39
CA ASN A 541 5.94 -4.83 11.00
C ASN A 541 5.86 -6.10 10.13
N LEU A 542 6.99 -6.75 9.83
CA LEU A 542 7.06 -7.98 9.03
C LEU A 542 6.34 -9.17 9.70
N GLY A 543 6.21 -10.26 8.94
CA GLY A 543 5.56 -11.49 9.36
C GLY A 543 4.05 -11.39 9.17
N THR A 544 3.32 -11.38 10.27
CA THR A 544 1.87 -11.17 10.25
C THR A 544 1.47 -9.70 10.05
N GLY A 545 2.34 -8.77 10.47
CA GLY A 545 2.00 -7.39 10.81
C GLY A 545 0.99 -7.23 11.95
N LEU A 546 0.53 -8.33 12.56
CA LEU A 546 -0.66 -8.36 13.39
C LEU A 546 -0.40 -7.87 14.81
N ARG A 547 -1.23 -6.93 15.24
CA ARG A 547 -1.39 -6.53 16.64
C ARG A 547 -2.85 -6.74 17.07
N ALA A 548 -3.11 -7.83 17.79
CA ALA A 548 -4.33 -8.02 18.57
C ALA A 548 -4.15 -7.30 19.91
N GLY A 549 -5.14 -6.52 20.33
CA GLY A 549 -5.06 -5.76 21.57
C GLY A 549 -6.41 -5.29 22.12
N THR A 550 -6.46 -5.03 23.42
CA THR A 550 -7.64 -4.48 24.11
C THR A 550 -7.28 -3.26 24.97
N MET A 551 -8.21 -2.32 25.03
CA MET A 551 -8.28 -1.32 26.08
C MET A 551 -8.87 -1.98 27.33
N VAL A 552 -8.06 -2.23 28.35
CA VAL A 552 -8.44 -2.97 29.56
C VAL A 552 -8.16 -2.17 30.83
N LYS A 553 -9.09 -2.19 31.79
CA LYS A 553 -8.93 -1.62 33.13
C LYS A 553 -8.22 -2.62 34.05
N LEU A 554 -7.12 -2.20 34.67
CA LEU A 554 -6.33 -3.01 35.60
C LEU A 554 -5.76 -2.12 36.75
N PRO A 555 -6.60 -1.38 37.50
CA PRO A 555 -6.13 -0.40 38.47
C PRO A 555 -5.21 -0.96 39.57
N LEU A 556 -5.37 -2.23 39.99
CA LEU A 556 -4.55 -2.85 41.03
C LEU A 556 -3.32 -3.56 40.45
N PHE A 557 -3.49 -4.40 39.42
CA PHE A 557 -2.39 -5.15 38.81
C PHE A 557 -1.39 -4.22 38.09
N SER A 558 -1.87 -3.15 37.45
CA SER A 558 -0.98 -2.18 36.79
C SER A 558 -0.33 -1.16 37.71
N ALA A 559 -0.73 -1.09 38.99
CA ALA A 559 -0.04 -0.32 40.01
C ALA A 559 1.26 -0.98 40.50
N ARG A 560 1.49 -2.26 40.15
CA ARG A 560 2.72 -2.98 40.49
C ARG A 560 3.94 -2.39 39.76
N PRO A 561 5.11 -2.30 40.41
CA PRO A 561 6.33 -1.78 39.78
C PRO A 561 6.87 -2.70 38.66
N ASP A 562 6.57 -3.99 38.71
CA ASP A 562 7.00 -5.03 37.76
C ASP A 562 5.98 -5.30 36.63
N PHE A 563 4.85 -4.59 36.60
CA PHE A 563 3.74 -4.80 35.64
C PHE A 563 4.20 -4.98 34.18
N LYS A 564 5.05 -4.08 33.68
CA LYS A 564 5.54 -4.15 32.29
C LYS A 564 6.52 -5.30 32.06
N ASP A 565 7.29 -5.69 33.08
CA ASP A 565 8.22 -6.83 32.99
C ASP A 565 7.48 -8.17 33.02
N ILE A 566 6.39 -8.27 33.80
CA ILE A 566 5.48 -9.43 33.78
C ILE A 566 4.86 -9.59 32.39
N LEU A 567 4.28 -8.53 31.84
CA LEU A 567 3.72 -8.57 30.48
C LEU A 567 4.78 -8.96 29.43
N LYS A 568 6.01 -8.44 29.55
CA LYS A 568 7.13 -8.80 28.67
C LYS A 568 7.47 -10.29 28.76
N LYS A 569 7.50 -10.90 29.96
CA LYS A 569 7.66 -12.37 30.12
C LYS A 569 6.54 -13.15 29.43
N MET A 570 5.31 -12.61 29.44
CA MET A 570 4.14 -13.18 28.76
C MET A 570 4.10 -12.87 27.24
N LYS A 571 5.14 -12.26 26.65
CA LYS A 571 5.16 -11.76 25.25
C LYS A 571 4.02 -10.77 24.92
N LEU A 572 3.55 -10.04 25.93
CA LEU A 572 2.62 -8.92 25.82
C LEU A 572 3.36 -7.58 25.96
N GLN A 573 2.73 -6.50 25.51
CA GLN A 573 3.16 -5.12 25.71
C GLN A 573 1.96 -4.25 26.12
N ALA A 574 2.18 -3.27 26.99
CA ALA A 574 1.20 -2.27 27.40
C ALA A 574 1.57 -0.86 26.89
N ARG A 575 0.58 -0.12 26.41
CA ARG A 575 0.67 1.30 26.01
C ARG A 575 -0.43 2.12 26.72
N GLY A 576 -0.27 3.44 26.77
CA GLY A 576 -1.29 4.32 27.36
C GLY A 576 -2.54 4.46 26.50
N THR A 577 -3.50 5.25 26.98
CA THR A 577 -4.86 5.33 26.41
C THR A 577 -4.94 5.97 25.02
N ALA A 578 -3.97 6.80 24.65
CA ALA A 578 -3.84 7.42 23.33
C ALA A 578 -2.67 6.86 22.49
N GLY A 579 -2.15 5.67 22.82
CA GLY A 579 -1.08 5.01 22.08
C GLY A 579 0.29 5.01 22.78
N VAL A 580 1.35 4.83 21.99
CA VAL A 580 2.67 4.38 22.46
C VAL A 580 3.37 5.33 23.44
N ASP A 581 3.22 6.64 23.23
CA ASP A 581 3.86 7.68 24.05
C ASP A 581 2.90 8.33 25.07
N SER A 582 1.67 7.81 25.19
CA SER A 582 0.65 8.36 26.08
C SER A 582 0.68 7.74 27.49
N ALA A 583 0.15 8.48 28.47
CA ALA A 583 -0.05 7.97 29.83
C ALA A 583 -1.28 7.03 29.91
N SER A 584 -1.29 6.14 30.91
CA SER A 584 -2.49 5.39 31.30
C SER A 584 -3.45 6.29 32.08
N THR A 585 -4.75 6.25 31.77
CA THR A 585 -5.77 6.99 32.54
C THR A 585 -6.50 6.03 33.49
N GLY A 586 -6.41 6.28 34.80
CA GLY A 586 -7.16 5.52 35.82
C GLY A 586 -6.95 4.00 35.77
N GLY A 587 -5.71 3.53 35.55
CA GLY A 587 -5.39 2.10 35.44
C GLY A 587 -5.82 1.45 34.12
N THR A 588 -6.23 2.22 33.11
CA THR A 588 -6.60 1.70 31.78
C THR A 588 -5.39 1.66 30.85
N TRP A 589 -5.18 0.52 30.17
CA TRP A 589 -4.04 0.25 29.28
C TRP A 589 -4.46 -0.38 27.95
N ASP A 590 -3.71 -0.10 26.88
CA ASP A 590 -3.72 -0.79 25.59
C ASP A 590 -2.76 -2.00 25.65
N ILE A 591 -3.27 -3.17 26.04
CA ILE A 591 -2.50 -4.42 26.12
C ILE A 591 -2.62 -5.20 24.80
N SER A 592 -1.52 -5.73 24.30
CA SER A 592 -1.46 -6.43 23.00
C SER A 592 -0.28 -7.40 22.92
N ASN A 593 -0.27 -8.31 21.94
CA ASN A 593 0.90 -9.13 21.62
C ASN A 593 2.13 -8.25 21.29
N ALA A 594 3.32 -8.67 21.70
CA ALA A 594 4.59 -7.99 21.43
C ALA A 594 5.20 -8.38 20.07
N ASP A 595 5.13 -9.66 19.72
CA ASP A 595 5.77 -10.25 18.53
C ASP A 595 4.90 -10.09 17.26
N ARG A 596 5.54 -10.12 16.08
CA ARG A 596 4.90 -9.99 14.74
C ARG A 596 5.37 -11.04 13.74
N LEU A 597 6.67 -11.36 13.79
CA LEU A 597 7.38 -12.31 12.95
C LEU A 597 7.65 -13.61 13.72
N GLY A 598 7.87 -14.72 13.01
CA GLY A 598 8.11 -16.06 13.60
C GLY A 598 6.91 -16.74 14.29
N MET A 599 5.75 -16.09 14.39
CA MET A 599 4.50 -16.67 14.93
C MET A 599 3.33 -16.31 14.00
N SER A 600 2.40 -17.24 13.81
CA SER A 600 1.22 -17.02 12.96
C SER A 600 0.14 -16.15 13.60
N GLU A 601 -0.79 -15.64 12.80
CA GLU A 601 -1.86 -14.76 13.27
C GLU A 601 -2.73 -15.43 14.35
N VAL A 602 -3.13 -16.69 14.16
CA VAL A 602 -3.82 -17.50 15.18
C VAL A 602 -3.01 -17.63 16.46
N GLN A 603 -1.71 -17.95 16.40
CA GLN A 603 -0.88 -18.06 17.60
C GLN A 603 -0.74 -16.72 18.34
N LEU A 604 -0.61 -15.61 17.62
CA LEU A 604 -0.56 -14.27 18.23
C LEU A 604 -1.90 -13.84 18.85
N CYS A 605 -3.02 -14.23 18.24
CA CYS A 605 -4.35 -14.04 18.82
C CYS A 605 -4.57 -14.92 20.05
N ASN A 606 -4.15 -16.19 20.04
CA ASN A 606 -4.28 -17.09 21.20
C ASN A 606 -3.39 -16.65 22.37
N LEU A 607 -2.16 -16.20 22.08
CA LEU A 607 -1.29 -15.55 23.06
C LEU A 607 -1.94 -14.34 23.73
N PHE A 608 -2.60 -13.50 22.92
CA PHE A 608 -3.35 -12.35 23.40
C PHE A 608 -4.57 -12.75 24.25
N ILE A 609 -5.38 -13.72 23.78
CA ILE A 609 -6.56 -14.21 24.48
C ILE A 609 -6.21 -14.74 25.87
N GLU A 610 -5.33 -15.74 25.94
CA GLU A 610 -4.98 -16.40 27.20
C GLU A 610 -4.22 -15.45 28.13
N GLY A 611 -3.30 -14.65 27.58
CA GLY A 611 -2.50 -13.71 28.34
C GLY A 611 -3.33 -12.61 29.00
N VAL A 612 -4.28 -12.01 28.28
CA VAL A 612 -5.16 -10.97 28.86
C VAL A 612 -6.20 -11.59 29.80
N ALA A 613 -6.74 -12.77 29.49
CA ALA A 613 -7.64 -13.48 30.40
C ALA A 613 -6.95 -13.76 31.75
N GLN A 614 -5.67 -14.16 31.74
CA GLN A 614 -4.91 -14.38 32.97
C GLN A 614 -4.64 -13.08 33.73
N VAL A 615 -4.32 -11.99 33.03
CA VAL A 615 -4.12 -10.66 33.63
C VAL A 615 -5.40 -10.13 34.29
N ILE A 616 -6.57 -10.38 33.70
CA ILE A 616 -7.87 -10.03 34.31
C ILE A 616 -8.18 -10.88 35.54
N LYS A 617 -7.82 -12.18 35.57
CA LYS A 617 -7.93 -13.01 36.79
C LYS A 617 -7.08 -12.46 37.93
N TRP A 618 -5.86 -11.99 37.64
CA TRP A 618 -5.01 -11.36 38.66
C TRP A 618 -5.59 -10.04 39.17
N GLU A 619 -6.21 -9.22 38.32
CA GLU A 619 -6.97 -8.05 38.77
C GLU A 619 -8.13 -8.44 39.70
N GLN A 620 -8.92 -9.44 39.30
CA GLN A 620 -10.06 -9.95 40.09
C GLN A 620 -9.63 -10.52 41.46
N ALA A 621 -8.51 -11.25 41.52
CA ALA A 621 -7.93 -11.74 42.76
C ALA A 621 -7.50 -10.59 43.67
N LEU A 622 -6.83 -9.56 43.13
CA LEU A 622 -6.47 -8.36 43.88
C LEU A 622 -7.70 -7.57 44.37
N GLU A 623 -8.76 -7.47 43.57
CA GLU A 623 -10.04 -6.86 43.97
C GLU A 623 -10.74 -7.64 45.10
N ALA A 624 -10.57 -8.97 45.14
CA ALA A 624 -11.02 -9.84 46.22
C ALA A 624 -10.12 -9.81 47.47
N GLY A 625 -8.94 -9.18 47.39
CA GLY A 625 -7.94 -9.13 48.47
C GLY A 625 -7.08 -10.39 48.59
N GLU A 626 -6.97 -11.18 47.51
CA GLU A 626 -6.17 -12.41 47.42
C GLU A 626 -4.71 -12.11 47.00
N ASP A 627 -3.80 -13.02 47.32
CA ASP A 627 -2.39 -12.95 46.94
C ASP A 627 -2.15 -13.61 45.57
N ILE A 628 -1.43 -12.91 44.69
CA ILE A 628 -1.09 -13.37 43.34
C ILE A 628 0.41 -13.58 43.11
N GLU A 629 1.28 -13.30 44.09
CA GLU A 629 2.74 -13.27 43.87
C GLU A 629 3.29 -14.61 43.37
N ALA A 630 2.73 -15.73 43.84
CA ALA A 630 3.13 -17.07 43.40
C ALA A 630 2.79 -17.32 41.92
N GLU A 631 1.60 -16.93 41.46
CA GLU A 631 1.21 -17.08 40.05
C GLU A 631 1.99 -16.11 39.13
N VAL A 632 2.19 -14.88 39.59
CA VAL A 632 2.96 -13.85 38.86
C VAL A 632 4.43 -14.24 38.72
N ALA A 633 5.00 -14.94 39.71
CA ALA A 633 6.35 -15.50 39.61
C ALA A 633 6.49 -16.55 38.49
N GLU A 634 5.41 -17.29 38.19
CA GLU A 634 5.34 -18.30 37.12
C GLU A 634 4.87 -17.73 35.76
N ALA A 635 4.69 -16.40 35.65
CA ALA A 635 4.21 -15.74 34.44
C ALA A 635 5.07 -16.04 33.20
N LYS A 636 4.42 -16.54 32.16
CA LYS A 636 5.00 -17.06 30.91
C LYS A 636 4.03 -16.86 29.75
N PRO A 637 4.46 -17.01 28.49
CA PRO A 637 3.54 -17.01 27.35
C PRO A 637 2.52 -18.15 27.47
N LEU A 638 1.28 -17.88 27.09
CA LEU A 638 0.15 -18.83 27.12
C LEU A 638 -0.43 -18.97 25.70
N GLY A 639 -1.17 -20.04 25.42
CA GLY A 639 -1.90 -20.20 24.14
C GLY A 639 -1.03 -20.39 22.88
N ILE A 640 0.25 -20.75 23.02
CA ILE A 640 1.21 -20.88 21.90
C ILE A 640 1.86 -22.26 21.82
#